data_AF-A0A3B9R0V0-F1
#
_entry.id   AF-A0A3B9R0V0-F1
#
_cell.length_a   1.000
_cell.length_b   1.000
_cell.length_c   1.000
_cell.angle_alpha   90.00
_cell.angle_beta   90.00
_cell.angle_gamma   90.00
#
_symmetry.space_group_name_H-M   'P 1'
#
loop_
_entity.id
_entity.type
_entity.pdbx_description
1 polymer ?
#
loop_
_entity_poly.entity_id
_entity_poly.type
_entity_poly.pdbx_seq_one_letter_code
_entity_poly.pdbx_strand_id
1 'polypeptide(L)'
;MTNKARSGSCSKWLHALCAGFFVIVATGYLHDVLFQDKHLSAFDFILNKPAWQAERGPHLVNNGVLADSPTAHFPYRRIFWDNLREGKNTDYLPHILTGQPSNGQGTGAFATSFFQLFMDIPNALDWSTWFRLILAGIFMYTLMIWLGCHPIIAVLAGIAWTYNTHQLAWLLFPQHLAAQIWIPLIFLLNFKLIRDGPDWPSSLGLILSVVLFYSSGYTQIALYSFIFLGLFNTVYLWLAKETVRAKWQLWIIVHGLYLGTALLIFPDVMSQLAEIGDGLRSAQPFRYLSLGSVPLLDSLLSLPADGLPHSLDIVRFMFPHYLGLGLWAPGVREIYNTNAVEFMAFFGLIVFYLTLYGICGGLRRHSRLVWALGITLFFVFALFNSNPLIVGLVNLIPAGGAGQFDRFITLIIFACIVLSGIGLRYFLEDRKTHELIWAVVPGVLLLVWIGVAKLHYDPIVNLWSFIPPMAVLTSFVIVSHLLARRNMGNLVGLIAIGFTLYELLPATYAFNTRLDAKDHFPENSVISAIQKTPGDFRTAVIMSNVSYHHNIFSYYKLATIGGYATTVRNQYVKFLREAYEDVSITANGIVFLMHHRPEILRLLNTRFVVTDIPLASDRVQERFTNEANTLYEITDPLDRVYCGTDQLVVSNTDEIPRRLAEAVTAYDRPIFVTTPLVDESQLTENCSISDLKVYQGKIEFHARADKPTLIFIATNHHENWRARIDGIRTGISAGNYAFMVVPVPAGSSEVQLEYTDEKLLLGAFLLIGFGFFVLGYAALATNPTWRKALFVLCALILIGKNAPSVPGLKNLEISEREVALELGPADSNRS
;
A
#
# COMPACT_ATOMS: atom_id res chain seq x y z
N MET A 1 -2.70 -8.89 -44.16
CA MET A 1 -2.40 -10.17 -44.80
C MET A 1 -1.95 -11.16 -43.74
N THR A 2 -2.77 -12.19 -43.55
CA THR A 2 -2.72 -13.20 -42.49
C THR A 2 -1.61 -14.21 -42.74
N ASN A 3 -0.48 -14.08 -42.08
CA ASN A 3 0.53 -15.13 -42.03
C ASN A 3 0.07 -16.20 -41.01
N LYS A 4 -0.84 -17.08 -41.45
CA LYS A 4 -1.00 -18.43 -40.89
C LYS A 4 0.28 -19.21 -41.21
N ALA A 5 1.33 -19.02 -40.41
CA ALA A 5 2.54 -19.80 -40.52
C ALA A 5 3.09 -20.11 -39.12
N ARG A 6 2.89 -21.37 -38.72
CA ARG A 6 3.54 -22.10 -37.61
C ARG A 6 3.25 -21.61 -36.19
N SER A 7 2.01 -21.80 -35.73
CA SER A 7 1.83 -22.21 -34.33
C SER A 7 2.32 -23.65 -34.21
N GLY A 8 3.63 -23.84 -34.01
CA GLY A 8 4.12 -25.08 -33.43
C GLY A 8 3.32 -25.29 -32.14
N SER A 9 2.53 -26.34 -32.09
CA SER A 9 1.77 -26.74 -30.89
C SER A 9 2.78 -26.96 -29.76
N CYS A 10 3.08 -25.91 -29.01
CA CYS A 10 3.84 -26.02 -27.79
C CYS A 10 2.99 -26.87 -26.85
N SER A 11 3.54 -28.01 -26.44
CA SER A 11 2.81 -28.97 -25.61
C SER A 11 2.31 -28.27 -24.35
N LYS A 12 1.05 -28.53 -23.93
CA LYS A 12 0.50 -28.03 -22.67
C LYS A 12 1.44 -28.32 -21.48
N TRP A 13 2.19 -29.42 -21.55
CA TRP A 13 3.20 -29.82 -20.59
C TRP A 13 4.37 -28.83 -20.48
N LEU A 14 4.78 -28.19 -21.58
CA LEU A 14 5.86 -27.20 -21.51
C LEU A 14 5.41 -25.94 -20.76
N HIS A 15 4.19 -25.47 -21.00
CA HIS A 15 3.63 -24.34 -20.25
C HIS A 15 3.46 -24.67 -18.76
N ALA A 16 3.01 -25.90 -18.45
CA ALA A 16 2.95 -26.38 -17.06
C ALA A 16 4.34 -26.44 -16.41
N LEU A 17 5.37 -26.89 -17.14
CA LEU A 17 6.76 -26.90 -16.66
C LEU A 17 7.28 -25.48 -16.42
N CYS A 18 7.00 -24.53 -17.31
CA CYS A 18 7.34 -23.12 -17.08
C CYS A 18 6.63 -22.53 -15.85
N ALA A 19 5.36 -22.88 -15.62
CA ALA A 19 4.64 -22.48 -14.41
C ALA A 19 5.28 -23.09 -13.15
N GLY A 20 5.60 -24.39 -13.18
CA GLY A 20 6.31 -25.09 -12.09
C GLY A 20 7.69 -24.50 -11.82
N PHE A 21 8.38 -24.01 -12.84
CA PHE A 21 9.66 -23.31 -12.68
C PHE A 21 9.53 -22.04 -11.82
N PHE A 22 8.50 -21.21 -12.03
CA PHE A 22 8.27 -20.04 -11.16
C PHE A 22 7.99 -20.44 -9.71
N VAL A 23 7.28 -21.55 -9.49
CA VAL A 23 7.06 -22.12 -8.15
C VAL A 23 8.39 -22.50 -7.50
N ILE A 24 9.26 -23.22 -8.21
CA ILE A 24 10.57 -23.64 -7.69
C ILE A 24 11.43 -22.43 -7.31
N VAL A 25 11.51 -21.42 -8.18
CA VAL A 25 12.34 -20.23 -7.90
C VAL A 25 11.79 -19.43 -6.72
N ALA A 26 10.46 -19.21 -6.64
CA ALA A 26 9.86 -18.49 -5.51
C ALA A 26 10.03 -19.25 -4.18
N THR A 27 9.88 -20.57 -4.23
CA THR A 27 10.08 -21.45 -3.07
C THR A 27 11.55 -21.43 -2.63
N GLY A 28 12.50 -21.45 -3.57
CA GLY A 28 13.93 -21.34 -3.26
C GLY A 28 14.30 -19.99 -2.65
N TYR A 29 13.75 -18.89 -3.18
CA TYR A 29 14.02 -17.53 -2.67
C TYR A 29 13.46 -17.30 -1.26
N LEU A 30 12.32 -17.92 -0.93
CA LEU A 30 11.62 -17.80 0.35
C LEU A 30 11.78 -19.03 1.26
N HIS A 31 12.69 -19.95 0.93
CA HIS A 31 12.84 -21.23 1.63
C HIS A 31 12.93 -21.06 3.15
N ASP A 32 13.71 -20.08 3.60
CA ASP A 32 13.93 -19.82 5.03
C ASP A 32 12.66 -19.42 5.77
N VAL A 33 11.78 -18.63 5.15
CA VAL A 33 10.56 -18.14 5.82
C VAL A 33 9.34 -19.05 5.62
N LEU A 34 9.42 -19.98 4.67
CA LEU A 34 8.36 -20.96 4.42
C LEU A 34 8.56 -22.25 5.21
N PHE A 35 9.81 -22.63 5.49
CA PHE A 35 10.13 -23.95 6.06
C PHE A 35 11.09 -23.92 7.25
N GLN A 36 11.53 -22.75 7.71
CA GLN A 36 12.27 -22.60 8.97
C GLN A 36 11.51 -21.64 9.88
N ASP A 37 11.92 -21.55 11.15
CA ASP A 37 11.31 -20.66 12.15
C ASP A 37 11.70 -19.19 11.95
N LYS A 38 11.39 -18.64 10.77
CA LYS A 38 11.67 -17.25 10.38
C LYS A 38 10.50 -16.62 9.64
N HIS A 39 10.40 -15.30 9.71
CA HIS A 39 9.42 -14.49 9.00
C HIS A 39 10.06 -13.33 8.26
N LEU A 40 9.46 -12.92 7.14
CA LEU A 40 9.78 -11.63 6.53
C LEU A 40 9.23 -10.49 7.40
N SER A 41 10.09 -9.88 8.21
CA SER A 41 9.71 -8.80 9.13
C SER A 41 10.91 -7.94 9.50
N ALA A 42 10.76 -6.61 9.42
CA ALA A 42 11.77 -5.64 9.85
C ALA A 42 11.62 -5.25 11.33
N PHE A 43 11.03 -6.13 12.15
CA PHE A 43 10.83 -5.88 13.58
C PHE A 43 12.16 -5.84 14.37
N ASP A 44 13.28 -6.32 13.79
CA ASP A 44 14.64 -6.10 14.30
C ASP A 44 14.95 -4.63 14.58
N PHE A 45 14.39 -3.72 13.78
CA PHE A 45 14.49 -2.28 14.03
C PHE A 45 13.84 -1.84 15.35
N ILE A 46 12.73 -2.49 15.74
CA ILE A 46 12.01 -2.22 17.01
C ILE A 46 12.69 -2.92 18.18
N LEU A 47 13.22 -4.13 17.97
CA LEU A 47 13.97 -4.86 19.00
C LEU A 47 15.22 -4.11 19.48
N ASN A 48 15.84 -3.32 18.60
CA ASN A 48 16.98 -2.46 18.95
C ASN A 48 16.57 -1.13 19.60
N LYS A 49 15.30 -0.96 20.01
CA LYS A 49 14.83 0.22 20.74
C LYS A 49 14.88 -0.03 22.24
N PRO A 50 15.06 1.02 23.08
CA PRO A 50 15.29 0.85 24.52
C PRO A 50 14.26 -0.06 25.22
N ALA A 51 12.97 0.07 24.89
CA ALA A 51 11.88 -0.73 25.49
C ALA A 51 11.97 -2.24 25.27
N TRP A 52 12.60 -2.71 24.18
CA TRP A 52 12.85 -4.14 23.95
C TRP A 52 14.29 -4.52 24.31
N GLN A 53 15.24 -3.63 24.02
CA GLN A 53 16.66 -3.84 24.28
C GLN A 53 16.94 -4.06 25.77
N ALA A 54 16.24 -3.35 26.67
CA ALA A 54 16.38 -3.52 28.11
C ALA A 54 16.01 -4.94 28.59
N GLU A 55 15.08 -5.61 27.92
CA GLU A 55 14.59 -6.93 28.32
C GLU A 55 15.25 -8.08 27.54
N ARG A 56 15.68 -7.83 26.30
CA ARG A 56 16.15 -8.88 25.38
C ARG A 56 17.61 -8.70 24.94
N GLY A 57 18.24 -7.59 25.29
CA GLY A 57 19.58 -7.23 24.86
C GLY A 57 19.62 -6.57 23.48
N PRO A 58 20.81 -6.15 23.03
CA PRO A 58 20.98 -5.49 21.73
C PRO A 58 20.72 -6.46 20.57
N HIS A 59 20.03 -5.97 19.55
CA HIS A 59 19.76 -6.69 18.30
C HIS A 59 20.39 -5.96 17.11
N LEU A 60 20.97 -6.71 16.17
CA LEU A 60 21.49 -6.15 14.93
C LEU A 60 20.32 -5.77 14.02
N VAL A 61 20.33 -4.53 13.54
CA VAL A 61 19.36 -4.04 12.55
C VAL A 61 19.90 -4.33 11.16
N ASN A 62 19.18 -5.14 10.40
CA ASN A 62 19.54 -5.48 9.02
C ASN A 62 19.34 -4.28 8.09
N ASN A 63 18.18 -3.63 8.13
CA ASN A 63 17.91 -2.44 7.30
C ASN A 63 16.86 -1.49 7.93
N GLY A 64 17.32 -0.36 8.46
CA GLY A 64 16.45 0.61 9.13
C GLY A 64 15.47 1.35 8.21
N VAL A 65 15.64 1.32 6.89
CA VAL A 65 14.69 1.95 5.94
C VAL A 65 13.35 1.20 5.89
N LEU A 66 13.31 -0.04 6.37
CA LEU A 66 12.11 -0.88 6.36
C LEU A 66 11.24 -0.70 7.62
N ALA A 67 11.55 0.29 8.47
CA ALA A 67 10.88 0.52 9.76
C ALA A 67 9.36 0.72 9.66
N ASP A 68 8.85 1.28 8.56
CA ASP A 68 7.41 1.47 8.35
C ASP A 68 6.63 0.14 8.27
N SER A 69 7.30 -0.96 7.91
CA SER A 69 6.68 -2.28 7.84
C SER A 69 6.13 -2.72 9.21
N PRO A 70 6.95 -2.89 10.27
CA PRO A 70 6.45 -3.26 11.60
C PRO A 70 5.63 -2.17 12.29
N THR A 71 5.76 -0.89 11.91
CA THR A 71 5.09 0.21 12.63
C THR A 71 3.77 0.65 12.00
N ALA A 72 3.56 0.45 10.70
CA ALA A 72 2.34 0.85 10.02
C ALA A 72 1.59 -0.33 9.40
N HIS A 73 2.31 -1.19 8.66
CA HIS A 73 1.68 -2.20 7.84
C HIS A 73 1.25 -3.44 8.61
N PHE A 74 2.10 -3.96 9.50
CA PHE A 74 1.78 -5.13 10.31
C PHE A 74 0.61 -4.90 11.29
N PRO A 75 0.60 -3.81 12.11
CA PRO A 75 -0.49 -3.56 13.05
C PRO A 75 -1.84 -3.43 12.35
N TYR A 76 -1.91 -2.66 11.27
CA TYR A 76 -3.16 -2.44 10.55
C TYR A 76 -3.65 -3.72 9.85
N ARG A 77 -2.74 -4.53 9.28
CA ARG A 77 -3.10 -5.83 8.69
C ARG A 77 -3.62 -6.82 9.72
N ARG A 78 -3.01 -6.88 10.90
CA ARG A 78 -3.49 -7.76 11.97
C ARG A 78 -4.93 -7.44 12.33
N ILE A 79 -5.22 -6.18 12.65
CA ILE A 79 -6.59 -5.74 12.99
C ILE A 79 -7.57 -6.01 11.84
N PHE A 80 -7.20 -5.65 10.60
CA PHE A 80 -8.08 -5.82 9.45
C PHE A 80 -8.47 -7.29 9.21
N TRP A 81 -7.51 -8.20 9.25
CA TRP A 81 -7.76 -9.61 8.94
C TRP A 81 -8.40 -10.37 10.10
N ASP A 82 -8.08 -10.01 11.35
CA ASP A 82 -8.79 -10.54 12.52
C ASP A 82 -10.28 -10.17 12.44
N ASN A 83 -10.59 -8.88 12.22
CA ASN A 83 -11.97 -8.41 12.04
C ASN A 83 -12.67 -9.10 10.85
N LEU A 84 -11.96 -9.31 9.74
CA LEU A 84 -12.53 -9.94 8.55
C LEU A 84 -12.88 -11.41 8.78
N ARG A 85 -12.05 -12.16 9.51
CA ARG A 85 -12.35 -13.55 9.91
C ARG A 85 -13.58 -13.64 10.81
N GLU A 86 -13.78 -12.62 11.63
CA GLU A 86 -14.95 -12.50 12.51
C GLU A 86 -16.19 -11.92 11.80
N GLY A 87 -16.13 -11.68 10.48
CA GLY A 87 -17.27 -11.28 9.66
C GLY A 87 -17.48 -9.76 9.57
N LYS A 88 -16.42 -8.96 9.72
CA LYS A 88 -16.49 -7.49 9.65
C LYS A 88 -15.38 -6.89 8.80
N ASN A 89 -15.74 -6.05 7.83
CA ASN A 89 -14.75 -5.16 7.20
C ASN A 89 -14.37 -4.03 8.16
N THR A 90 -13.08 -3.71 8.24
CA THR A 90 -12.60 -2.58 9.06
C THR A 90 -12.78 -1.28 8.28
N ASP A 91 -13.89 -0.59 8.53
CA ASP A 91 -14.20 0.75 8.04
C ASP A 91 -13.81 1.83 9.08
N TYR A 92 -13.77 1.45 10.36
CA TYR A 92 -13.35 2.27 11.48
C TYR A 92 -12.22 1.59 12.28
N LEU A 93 -11.20 2.36 12.66
CA LEU A 93 -10.05 1.89 13.44
C LEU A 93 -10.01 2.61 14.79
N PRO A 94 -10.43 1.96 15.90
CA PRO A 94 -10.50 2.60 17.22
C PRO A 94 -9.14 2.69 17.94
N HIS A 95 -8.17 1.85 17.57
CA HIS A 95 -6.94 1.65 18.34
C HIS A 95 -5.90 2.76 18.24
N ILE A 96 -6.08 3.74 17.36
CA ILE A 96 -5.14 4.85 17.19
C ILE A 96 -5.88 6.17 17.10
N LEU A 97 -5.25 7.25 17.56
CA LEU A 97 -5.74 8.62 17.39
C LEU A 97 -7.15 8.82 17.97
N THR A 98 -7.48 8.10 19.06
CA THR A 98 -8.84 8.04 19.65
C THR A 98 -9.96 7.63 18.69
N GLY A 99 -9.57 6.89 17.65
CA GLY A 99 -10.43 6.29 16.66
C GLY A 99 -10.65 7.13 15.41
N GLN A 100 -10.59 6.52 14.23
CA GLN A 100 -10.71 7.22 12.94
C GLN A 100 -11.20 6.31 11.80
N PRO A 101 -11.71 6.89 10.70
CA PRO A 101 -11.92 6.14 9.46
C PRO A 101 -10.62 5.47 8.98
N SER A 102 -10.74 4.34 8.28
CA SER A 102 -9.58 3.51 7.94
C SER A 102 -9.44 3.19 6.43
N ASN A 103 -10.29 3.77 5.60
CA ASN A 103 -10.38 3.44 4.17
C ASN A 103 -9.18 3.99 3.40
N GLY A 104 -8.71 5.18 3.77
CA GLY A 104 -7.53 5.84 3.19
C GLY A 104 -6.20 5.17 3.54
N GLN A 105 -6.19 4.20 4.47
CA GLN A 105 -4.97 3.49 4.89
C GLN A 105 -4.64 2.23 4.08
N GLY A 106 -5.58 1.74 3.26
CA GLY A 106 -5.34 0.68 2.26
C GLY A 106 -4.61 -0.58 2.79
N THR A 107 -5.31 -1.52 3.42
CA THR A 107 -4.77 -2.89 3.67
C THR A 107 -4.71 -3.77 2.42
N GLY A 108 -5.29 -3.27 1.32
CA GLY A 108 -5.70 -4.04 0.15
C GLY A 108 -4.70 -5.11 -0.29
N ALA A 109 -5.28 -6.26 -0.65
CA ALA A 109 -4.70 -7.40 -1.36
C ALA A 109 -5.56 -8.66 -1.17
N PHE A 110 -6.89 -8.56 -1.06
CA PHE A 110 -7.71 -9.68 -0.60
C PHE A 110 -7.54 -10.95 -1.45
N ALA A 111 -7.58 -10.85 -2.79
CA ALA A 111 -7.47 -12.00 -3.68
C ALA A 111 -6.11 -12.72 -3.63
N THR A 112 -5.03 -12.00 -3.29
CA THR A 112 -3.66 -12.54 -3.23
C THR A 112 -3.16 -12.69 -1.80
N SER A 113 -4.04 -12.55 -0.81
CA SER A 113 -3.74 -12.72 0.61
C SER A 113 -4.74 -13.62 1.32
N PHE A 114 -5.45 -14.47 0.59
CA PHE A 114 -6.46 -15.37 1.15
C PHE A 114 -5.91 -16.31 2.23
N PHE A 115 -4.59 -16.56 2.29
CA PHE A 115 -3.92 -17.23 3.41
C PHE A 115 -4.22 -16.59 4.76
N GLN A 116 -4.41 -15.26 4.77
CA GLN A 116 -4.78 -14.49 5.96
C GLN A 116 -6.20 -14.79 6.45
N LEU A 117 -6.99 -15.62 5.77
CA LEU A 117 -8.27 -16.09 6.29
C LEU A 117 -8.13 -17.30 7.23
N PHE A 118 -7.01 -18.03 7.19
CA PHE A 118 -6.87 -19.30 7.90
C PHE A 118 -5.49 -19.58 8.52
N MET A 119 -4.52 -18.66 8.38
CA MET A 119 -3.19 -18.73 9.02
C MET A 119 -2.98 -17.53 9.94
N ASP A 120 -2.10 -17.60 10.93
CA ASP A 120 -1.64 -16.42 11.67
C ASP A 120 -0.98 -15.39 10.74
N ILE A 121 -1.00 -14.12 11.14
CA ILE A 121 -0.61 -13.00 10.27
C ILE A 121 0.84 -13.11 9.75
N PRO A 122 1.85 -13.45 10.58
CA PRO A 122 3.21 -13.72 10.11
C PRO A 122 3.28 -14.75 8.97
N ASN A 123 2.85 -15.98 9.23
CA ASN A 123 2.89 -17.06 8.24
C ASN A 123 2.09 -16.70 6.98
N ALA A 124 0.92 -16.10 7.16
CA ALA A 124 0.07 -15.72 6.05
C ALA A 124 0.73 -14.71 5.11
N LEU A 125 1.55 -13.78 5.63
CA LEU A 125 2.29 -12.81 4.83
C LEU A 125 3.40 -13.46 4.00
N ASP A 126 4.13 -14.42 4.58
CA ASP A 126 5.16 -15.18 3.88
C ASP A 126 4.56 -15.99 2.73
N TRP A 127 3.48 -16.73 2.98
CA TRP A 127 2.75 -17.49 1.95
C TRP A 127 2.09 -16.61 0.90
N SER A 128 1.54 -15.45 1.29
CA SER A 128 0.99 -14.48 0.34
C SER A 128 2.09 -13.91 -0.56
N THR A 129 3.27 -13.65 -0.01
CA THR A 129 4.43 -13.17 -0.77
C THR A 129 4.89 -14.22 -1.78
N TRP A 130 5.03 -15.48 -1.36
CA TRP A 130 5.32 -16.61 -2.23
C TRP A 130 4.34 -16.72 -3.40
N PHE A 131 3.04 -16.66 -3.10
CA PHE A 131 1.99 -16.76 -4.12
C PHE A 131 2.05 -15.60 -5.12
N ARG A 132 2.29 -14.38 -4.66
CA ARG A 132 2.41 -13.20 -5.53
C ARG A 132 3.63 -13.25 -6.44
N LEU A 133 4.79 -13.72 -5.96
CA LEU A 133 5.97 -13.90 -6.80
C LEU A 133 5.69 -14.88 -7.95
N ILE A 134 4.95 -15.97 -7.68
CA ILE A 134 4.53 -16.91 -8.72
C ILE A 134 3.61 -16.24 -9.73
N LEU A 135 2.58 -15.51 -9.26
CA LEU A 135 1.64 -14.82 -10.15
C LEU A 135 2.30 -13.73 -11.00
N ALA A 136 3.24 -12.96 -10.44
CA ALA A 136 4.01 -11.96 -11.18
C ALA A 136 4.70 -12.60 -12.40
N GLY A 137 5.40 -13.72 -12.18
CA GLY A 137 6.09 -14.46 -13.22
C GLY A 137 5.13 -15.01 -14.27
N ILE A 138 4.02 -15.63 -13.84
CA ILE A 138 3.02 -16.22 -14.73
C ILE A 138 2.31 -15.17 -15.58
N PHE A 139 1.93 -14.02 -15.02
CA PHE A 139 1.25 -12.97 -15.77
C PHE A 139 2.16 -12.34 -16.83
N MET A 140 3.42 -12.04 -16.48
CA MET A 140 4.40 -11.58 -17.46
C MET A 140 4.70 -12.66 -18.52
N TYR A 141 4.88 -13.92 -18.11
CA TYR A 141 5.06 -15.05 -19.04
C TYR A 141 3.90 -15.13 -20.04
N THR A 142 2.66 -15.05 -19.56
CA THR A 142 1.45 -15.14 -20.40
C THR A 142 1.38 -13.98 -21.39
N LEU A 143 1.72 -12.76 -20.96
CA LEU A 143 1.85 -11.61 -21.84
C LEU A 143 2.85 -11.88 -22.97
N MET A 144 4.04 -12.36 -22.64
CA MET A 144 5.10 -12.59 -23.62
C MET A 144 4.78 -13.72 -24.60
N ILE A 145 4.13 -14.79 -24.15
CA ILE A 145 3.60 -15.85 -25.02
C ILE A 145 2.58 -15.27 -26.01
N TRP A 146 1.66 -14.43 -25.55
CA TRP A 146 0.63 -13.83 -26.41
C TRP A 146 1.19 -12.80 -27.41
N LEU A 147 2.30 -12.14 -27.05
CA LEU A 147 3.10 -11.33 -27.98
C LEU A 147 3.87 -12.17 -29.02
N GLY A 148 3.77 -13.49 -28.96
CA GLY A 148 4.37 -14.43 -29.90
C GLY A 148 5.82 -14.77 -29.58
N CYS A 149 6.27 -14.60 -28.34
CA CYS A 149 7.60 -15.02 -27.91
C CYS A 149 7.63 -16.53 -27.60
N HIS A 150 8.81 -17.14 -27.76
CA HIS A 150 9.03 -18.53 -27.38
C HIS A 150 9.01 -18.68 -25.84
N PRO A 151 8.56 -19.82 -25.27
CA PRO A 151 8.50 -20.02 -23.82
C PRO A 151 9.76 -19.65 -23.04
N ILE A 152 10.95 -19.94 -23.57
CA ILE A 152 12.21 -19.57 -22.92
C ILE A 152 12.40 -18.04 -22.78
N ILE A 153 11.96 -17.28 -23.78
CA ILE A 153 11.99 -15.81 -23.76
C ILE A 153 10.97 -15.27 -22.75
N ALA A 154 9.79 -15.90 -22.70
CA ALA A 154 8.74 -15.54 -21.75
C ALA A 154 9.15 -15.84 -20.30
N VAL A 155 9.90 -16.92 -20.04
CA VAL A 155 10.47 -17.21 -18.72
C VAL A 155 11.48 -16.14 -18.32
N LEU A 156 12.41 -15.75 -19.21
CA LEU A 156 13.37 -14.68 -18.94
C LEU A 156 12.66 -13.38 -18.51
N ALA A 157 11.66 -12.94 -19.27
CA ALA A 157 10.89 -11.74 -18.94
C ALA A 157 10.12 -11.91 -17.61
N GLY A 158 9.56 -13.09 -17.35
CA GLY A 158 8.87 -13.39 -16.09
C GLY A 158 9.80 -13.32 -14.87
N ILE A 159 11.04 -13.81 -14.99
CA ILE A 159 12.05 -13.71 -13.93
C ILE A 159 12.45 -12.25 -13.73
N ALA A 160 12.78 -11.54 -14.81
CA ALA A 160 13.17 -10.14 -14.74
C ALA A 160 12.08 -9.28 -14.10
N TRP A 161 10.82 -9.55 -14.43
CA TRP A 161 9.68 -8.86 -13.81
C TRP A 161 9.54 -9.21 -12.33
N THR A 162 9.58 -10.50 -11.98
CA THR A 162 9.33 -10.94 -10.60
C THR A 162 10.42 -10.48 -9.63
N TYR A 163 11.68 -10.53 -10.06
CA TYR A 163 12.85 -10.37 -9.19
C TYR A 163 13.65 -9.09 -9.46
N ASN A 164 13.09 -8.11 -10.17
CA ASN A 164 13.75 -6.81 -10.27
C ASN A 164 13.92 -6.17 -8.88
N THR A 165 14.98 -5.38 -8.72
CA THR A 165 15.36 -4.80 -7.43
C THR A 165 14.31 -3.84 -6.87
N HIS A 166 13.57 -3.11 -7.70
CA HIS A 166 12.47 -2.26 -7.25
C HIS A 166 11.41 -3.10 -6.54
N GLN A 167 10.89 -4.11 -7.22
CA GLN A 167 9.83 -4.96 -6.69
C GLN A 167 10.24 -5.71 -5.43
N LEU A 168 11.48 -6.20 -5.37
CA LEU A 168 11.98 -6.92 -4.20
C LEU A 168 12.37 -6.00 -3.03
N ALA A 169 12.74 -4.74 -3.25
CA ALA A 169 12.96 -3.80 -2.15
C ALA A 169 11.67 -3.50 -1.38
N TRP A 170 10.52 -3.53 -2.06
CA TRP A 170 9.19 -3.33 -1.46
C TRP A 170 8.56 -4.61 -0.89
N LEU A 171 9.30 -5.71 -0.72
CA LEU A 171 8.71 -7.00 -0.32
C LEU A 171 8.01 -6.94 1.05
N LEU A 172 8.58 -6.21 2.01
CA LEU A 172 7.99 -5.97 3.34
C LEU A 172 6.86 -4.93 3.37
N PHE A 173 6.47 -4.39 2.20
CA PHE A 173 5.38 -3.44 2.02
C PHE A 173 4.29 -4.07 1.13
N PRO A 174 3.42 -4.92 1.69
CA PRO A 174 2.75 -5.92 0.88
C PRO A 174 1.75 -5.37 -0.15
N GLN A 175 1.30 -4.11 -0.05
CA GLN A 175 0.43 -3.50 -1.08
C GLN A 175 1.17 -3.31 -2.41
N HIS A 176 2.48 -3.02 -2.37
CA HIS A 176 3.28 -2.72 -3.57
C HIS A 176 3.29 -3.91 -4.51
N LEU A 177 3.81 -5.04 -4.05
CA LEU A 177 3.83 -6.27 -4.85
C LEU A 177 2.40 -6.70 -5.24
N ALA A 178 1.45 -6.65 -4.30
CA ALA A 178 0.07 -7.06 -4.55
C ALA A 178 -0.60 -6.31 -5.72
N ALA A 179 -0.31 -5.02 -5.85
CA ALA A 179 -0.82 -4.22 -6.96
C ALA A 179 0.00 -4.45 -8.24
N GLN A 180 1.32 -4.38 -8.16
CA GLN A 180 2.20 -4.42 -9.33
C GLN A 180 2.02 -5.70 -10.16
N ILE A 181 1.78 -6.87 -9.53
CA ILE A 181 1.63 -8.13 -10.27
C ILE A 181 0.58 -8.06 -11.38
N TRP A 182 -0.46 -7.24 -11.26
CA TRP A 182 -1.57 -7.17 -12.21
C TRP A 182 -1.23 -6.44 -13.51
N ILE A 183 -0.18 -5.60 -13.52
CA ILE A 183 0.18 -4.74 -14.66
C ILE A 183 0.35 -5.55 -15.96
N PRO A 184 1.10 -6.67 -16.01
CA PRO A 184 1.25 -7.46 -17.24
C PRO A 184 -0.07 -8.09 -17.73
N LEU A 185 -0.94 -8.53 -16.82
CA LEU A 185 -2.22 -9.14 -17.17
C LEU A 185 -3.21 -8.09 -17.71
N ILE A 186 -3.29 -6.92 -17.08
CA ILE A 186 -4.11 -5.80 -17.54
C ILE A 186 -3.62 -5.33 -18.91
N PHE A 187 -2.30 -5.16 -19.08
CA PHE A 187 -1.72 -4.79 -20.37
C PHE A 187 -2.03 -5.84 -21.44
N LEU A 188 -1.89 -7.14 -21.14
CA LEU A 188 -2.24 -8.23 -22.04
C LEU A 188 -3.71 -8.14 -22.49
N LEU A 189 -4.66 -8.05 -21.56
CA LEU A 189 -6.08 -8.06 -21.88
C LEU A 189 -6.50 -6.79 -22.61
N ASN A 190 -6.02 -5.63 -22.19
CA ASN A 190 -6.19 -4.36 -22.90
C ASN A 190 -5.68 -4.48 -24.33
N PHE A 191 -4.42 -4.87 -24.49
CA PHE A 191 -3.78 -4.91 -25.79
C PHE A 191 -4.42 -5.96 -26.71
N LYS A 192 -4.94 -7.05 -26.13
CA LYS A 192 -5.75 -8.03 -26.82
C LYS A 192 -7.04 -7.45 -27.37
N LEU A 193 -7.79 -6.66 -26.60
CA LEU A 193 -9.02 -6.01 -27.07
C LEU A 193 -8.74 -5.02 -28.22
N ILE A 194 -7.62 -4.29 -28.14
CA ILE A 194 -7.21 -3.35 -29.20
C ILE A 194 -6.76 -4.07 -30.47
N ARG A 195 -5.98 -5.15 -30.34
CA ARG A 195 -5.34 -5.83 -31.48
C ARG A 195 -6.26 -6.85 -32.15
N ASP A 196 -6.95 -7.66 -31.34
CA ASP A 196 -7.78 -8.77 -31.81
C ASP A 196 -9.27 -8.39 -31.88
N GLY A 197 -9.66 -7.26 -31.30
CA GLY A 197 -11.05 -6.78 -31.18
C GLY A 197 -11.71 -7.16 -29.84
N PRO A 198 -12.80 -6.49 -29.46
CA PRO A 198 -13.46 -6.74 -28.18
C PRO A 198 -14.20 -8.08 -28.17
N ASP A 199 -13.97 -8.88 -27.13
CA ASP A 199 -14.67 -10.13 -26.86
C ASP A 199 -15.09 -10.20 -25.39
N TRP A 200 -16.20 -10.88 -25.11
CA TRP A 200 -16.76 -10.91 -23.74
C TRP A 200 -15.80 -11.49 -22.70
N PRO A 201 -15.17 -12.65 -22.91
CA PRO A 201 -14.21 -13.20 -21.95
C PRO A 201 -13.06 -12.25 -21.62
N SER A 202 -12.46 -11.60 -22.62
CA SER A 202 -11.34 -10.67 -22.41
C SER A 202 -11.78 -9.37 -21.77
N SER A 203 -12.94 -8.83 -22.15
CA SER A 203 -13.52 -7.62 -21.53
C SER A 203 -13.85 -7.87 -20.06
N LEU A 204 -14.49 -9.00 -19.74
CA LEU A 204 -14.80 -9.35 -18.36
C LEU A 204 -13.54 -9.65 -17.54
N GLY A 205 -12.57 -10.34 -18.14
CA GLY A 205 -11.25 -10.55 -17.54
C GLY A 205 -10.53 -9.22 -17.24
N LEU A 206 -10.64 -8.22 -18.12
CA LEU A 206 -10.05 -6.91 -17.92
C LEU A 206 -10.71 -6.18 -16.74
N ILE A 207 -12.05 -6.13 -16.70
CA ILE A 207 -12.80 -5.51 -15.60
C ILE A 207 -12.41 -6.17 -14.27
N LEU A 208 -12.41 -7.51 -14.20
CA LEU A 208 -12.02 -8.25 -13.01
C LEU A 208 -10.57 -7.95 -12.59
N SER A 209 -9.63 -7.94 -13.54
CA SER A 209 -8.22 -7.66 -13.25
C SER A 209 -8.06 -6.24 -12.70
N VAL A 210 -8.81 -5.27 -13.23
CA VAL A 210 -8.79 -3.86 -12.78
C VAL A 210 -9.39 -3.72 -11.37
N VAL A 211 -10.53 -4.38 -11.09
CA VAL A 211 -11.13 -4.39 -9.74
C VAL A 211 -10.18 -5.01 -8.73
N LEU A 212 -9.57 -6.15 -9.06
CA LEU A 212 -8.63 -6.84 -8.17
C LEU A 212 -7.33 -6.02 -7.98
N PHE A 213 -6.85 -5.38 -9.03
CA PHE A 213 -5.73 -4.46 -8.99
C PHE A 213 -5.99 -3.28 -8.05
N TYR A 214 -7.13 -2.61 -8.17
CA TYR A 214 -7.51 -1.52 -7.26
C TYR A 214 -7.67 -2.02 -5.81
N SER A 215 -8.30 -3.17 -5.61
CA SER A 215 -8.48 -3.79 -4.29
C SER A 215 -7.17 -4.22 -3.60
N SER A 216 -6.03 -4.13 -4.30
CA SER A 216 -4.69 -4.37 -3.77
C SER A 216 -4.16 -3.20 -2.93
N GLY A 217 -4.96 -2.15 -2.72
CA GLY A 217 -4.72 -1.16 -1.66
C GLY A 217 -3.67 -0.12 -2.00
N TYR A 218 -3.26 0.00 -3.26
CA TYR A 218 -2.30 1.00 -3.70
C TYR A 218 -2.86 1.88 -4.82
N THR A 219 -3.70 2.83 -4.44
CA THR A 219 -4.44 3.70 -5.38
C THR A 219 -3.52 4.49 -6.32
N GLN A 220 -2.33 4.89 -5.85
CA GLN A 220 -1.37 5.67 -6.65
C GLN A 220 -0.83 4.88 -7.85
N ILE A 221 -0.36 3.64 -7.65
CA ILE A 221 0.13 2.83 -8.77
C ILE A 221 -1.01 2.46 -9.73
N ALA A 222 -2.25 2.34 -9.23
CA ALA A 222 -3.41 2.11 -10.07
C ALA A 222 -3.67 3.27 -11.04
N LEU A 223 -3.69 4.50 -10.51
CA LEU A 223 -3.83 5.71 -11.30
C LEU A 223 -2.73 5.83 -12.37
N TYR A 224 -1.48 5.64 -11.98
CA TYR A 224 -0.34 5.74 -12.91
C TYR A 224 -0.37 4.67 -13.99
N SER A 225 -0.83 3.46 -13.65
CA SER A 225 -1.03 2.39 -14.63
C SER A 225 -2.12 2.74 -15.64
N PHE A 226 -3.22 3.38 -15.21
CA PHE A 226 -4.25 3.84 -16.14
C PHE A 226 -3.78 4.98 -17.05
N ILE A 227 -2.96 5.91 -16.53
CA ILE A 227 -2.31 6.95 -17.35
C ILE A 227 -1.42 6.30 -18.41
N PHE A 228 -0.57 5.34 -18.01
CA PHE A 228 0.28 4.58 -18.94
C PHE A 228 -0.53 3.85 -20.02
N LEU A 229 -1.59 3.14 -19.63
CA LEU A 229 -2.45 2.39 -20.55
C LEU A 229 -3.20 3.33 -21.49
N GLY A 230 -3.72 4.46 -21.00
CA GLY A 230 -4.40 5.46 -21.82
C GLY A 230 -3.46 6.09 -22.87
N LEU A 231 -2.23 6.45 -22.46
CA LEU A 231 -1.18 6.94 -23.36
C LEU A 231 -0.81 5.88 -24.41
N PHE A 232 -0.53 4.64 -23.98
CA PHE A 232 -0.20 3.53 -24.86
C PHE A 232 -1.30 3.24 -25.88
N ASN A 233 -2.56 3.13 -25.43
CA ASN A 233 -3.71 2.87 -26.28
C ASN A 233 -3.86 3.93 -27.35
N THR A 234 -3.73 5.21 -26.95
CA THR A 234 -3.85 6.36 -27.85
C THR A 234 -2.75 6.36 -28.91
N VAL A 235 -1.49 6.18 -28.50
CA VAL A 235 -0.35 6.13 -29.43
C VAL A 235 -0.44 4.93 -30.37
N TYR A 236 -0.75 3.73 -29.85
CA TYR A 236 -0.83 2.52 -30.67
C TYR A 236 -1.91 2.60 -31.75
N LEU A 237 -3.09 3.12 -31.40
CA LEU A 237 -4.20 3.34 -32.34
C LEU A 237 -3.90 4.47 -33.31
N TRP A 238 -3.22 5.55 -32.88
CA TRP A 238 -2.79 6.62 -33.76
C TRP A 238 -1.87 6.11 -34.87
N LEU A 239 -0.87 5.29 -34.51
CA LEU A 239 0.05 4.62 -35.43
C LEU A 239 -0.59 3.51 -36.28
N ALA A 240 -1.84 3.13 -36.03
CA ALA A 240 -2.52 2.12 -36.81
C ALA A 240 -2.89 2.65 -38.21
N LYS A 241 -2.82 1.78 -39.23
CA LYS A 241 -3.25 2.11 -40.61
C LYS A 241 -4.76 1.96 -40.84
N GLU A 242 -5.54 1.93 -39.76
CA GLU A 242 -7.00 1.79 -39.79
C GLU A 242 -7.70 3.12 -40.11
N THR A 243 -8.99 3.06 -40.45
CA THR A 243 -9.81 4.26 -40.64
C THR A 243 -9.97 5.04 -39.33
N VAL A 244 -10.11 6.38 -39.41
CA VAL A 244 -10.33 7.24 -38.24
C VAL A 244 -11.54 6.77 -37.41
N ARG A 245 -12.63 6.36 -38.08
CA ARG A 245 -13.82 5.80 -37.42
C ARG A 245 -13.50 4.54 -36.62
N ALA A 246 -12.77 3.58 -37.19
CA ALA A 246 -12.41 2.34 -36.50
C ALA A 246 -11.49 2.60 -35.30
N LYS A 247 -10.54 3.53 -35.43
CA LYS A 247 -9.66 3.97 -34.32
C LYS A 247 -10.48 4.53 -33.16
N TRP A 248 -11.39 5.47 -33.44
CA TRP A 248 -12.26 6.07 -32.43
C TRP A 248 -13.21 5.05 -31.79
N GLN A 249 -13.79 4.15 -32.58
CA GLN A 249 -14.67 3.10 -32.04
C GLN A 249 -13.93 2.19 -31.05
N LEU A 250 -12.74 1.69 -31.41
CA LEU A 250 -11.93 0.87 -30.49
C LEU A 250 -11.47 1.65 -29.27
N TRP A 251 -11.05 2.91 -29.45
CA TRP A 251 -10.65 3.78 -28.36
C TRP A 251 -11.81 3.98 -27.36
N ILE A 252 -13.02 4.29 -27.86
CA ILE A 252 -14.22 4.48 -27.04
C ILE A 252 -14.61 3.19 -26.33
N ILE A 253 -14.57 2.04 -27.00
CA ILE A 253 -14.93 0.75 -26.37
C ILE A 253 -13.97 0.44 -25.23
N VAL A 254 -12.66 0.52 -25.46
CA VAL A 254 -11.66 0.15 -24.43
C VAL A 254 -11.66 1.14 -23.27
N HIS A 255 -11.70 2.44 -23.52
CA HIS A 255 -11.78 3.44 -22.44
C HIS A 255 -13.16 3.45 -21.77
N GLY A 256 -14.22 3.09 -22.48
CA GLY A 256 -15.56 2.86 -21.92
C GLY A 256 -15.59 1.69 -20.94
N LEU A 257 -14.81 0.62 -21.17
CA LEU A 257 -14.65 -0.47 -20.19
C LEU A 257 -13.93 0.02 -18.93
N TYR A 258 -12.86 0.82 -19.07
CA TYR A 258 -12.18 1.41 -17.90
C TYR A 258 -13.11 2.36 -17.15
N LEU A 259 -13.87 3.21 -17.85
CA LEU A 259 -14.84 4.12 -17.23
C LEU A 259 -15.95 3.34 -16.52
N GLY A 260 -16.51 2.30 -17.16
CA GLY A 260 -17.50 1.42 -16.54
C GLY A 260 -16.95 0.73 -15.29
N THR A 261 -15.69 0.29 -15.33
CA THR A 261 -15.02 -0.28 -14.15
C THR A 261 -14.79 0.77 -13.07
N ALA A 262 -14.38 1.98 -13.45
CA ALA A 262 -14.19 3.10 -12.53
C ALA A 262 -15.49 3.45 -11.80
N LEU A 263 -16.64 3.38 -12.48
CA LEU A 263 -17.95 3.58 -11.87
C LEU A 263 -18.30 2.50 -10.84
N LEU A 264 -17.86 1.24 -11.02
CA LEU A 264 -18.05 0.17 -10.03
C LEU A 264 -17.29 0.43 -8.74
N ILE A 265 -16.09 1.01 -8.82
CA ILE A 265 -15.23 1.32 -7.66
C ILE A 265 -15.37 2.77 -7.17
N PHE A 266 -16.19 3.59 -7.84
CA PHE A 266 -16.32 5.02 -7.56
C PHE A 266 -16.74 5.32 -6.11
N PRO A 267 -17.68 4.58 -5.48
CA PRO A 267 -18.04 4.84 -4.09
C PRO A 267 -16.87 4.64 -3.12
N ASP A 268 -16.05 3.60 -3.33
CA ASP A 268 -14.85 3.34 -2.52
C ASP A 268 -13.80 4.46 -2.70
N VAL A 269 -13.58 4.88 -3.95
CA VAL A 269 -12.69 6.02 -4.27
C VAL A 269 -13.19 7.30 -3.60
N MET A 270 -14.51 7.51 -3.55
CA MET A 270 -15.10 8.70 -2.95
C MET A 270 -15.02 8.70 -1.42
N SER A 271 -15.15 7.53 -0.79
CA SER A 271 -14.86 7.38 0.63
C SER A 271 -13.40 7.73 0.95
N GLN A 272 -12.44 7.20 0.18
CA GLN A 272 -11.02 7.54 0.36
C GLN A 272 -10.73 9.02 0.14
N LEU A 273 -11.34 9.64 -0.89
CA LEU A 273 -11.16 11.07 -1.16
C LEU A 273 -11.77 11.96 -0.08
N ALA A 274 -12.91 11.57 0.51
CA ALA A 274 -13.48 12.28 1.64
C ALA A 274 -12.55 12.22 2.85
N GLU A 275 -11.99 11.05 3.15
CA GLU A 275 -11.01 10.88 4.24
C GLU A 275 -9.72 11.70 4.01
N ILE A 276 -9.21 11.72 2.78
CA ILE A 276 -8.05 12.57 2.40
C ILE A 276 -8.41 14.06 2.54
N GLY A 277 -9.62 14.46 2.12
CA GLY A 277 -10.13 15.82 2.21
C GLY A 277 -10.21 16.34 3.65
N ASP A 278 -10.69 15.50 4.56
CA ASP A 278 -10.84 15.84 5.99
C ASP A 278 -9.52 15.75 6.78
N GLY A 279 -8.54 15.02 6.23
CA GLY A 279 -7.26 14.73 6.88
C GLY A 279 -6.15 15.76 6.62
N LEU A 280 -5.04 15.61 7.33
CA LEU A 280 -3.82 16.42 7.20
C LEU A 280 -3.27 16.49 5.77
N ARG A 281 -3.59 15.48 4.95
CA ARG A 281 -3.10 15.37 3.57
C ARG A 281 -3.74 16.39 2.62
N SER A 282 -4.97 16.85 2.86
CA SER A 282 -5.57 17.94 2.08
C SER A 282 -4.92 19.30 2.36
N ALA A 283 -4.39 19.49 3.58
CA ALA A 283 -3.72 20.71 4.01
C ALA A 283 -2.30 20.88 3.42
N GLN A 284 -1.91 20.07 2.42
CA GLN A 284 -0.59 20.07 1.79
C GLN A 284 -0.64 20.56 0.33
N PRO A 285 -0.86 21.88 0.10
CA PRO A 285 -1.05 22.43 -1.25
C PRO A 285 0.19 22.29 -2.13
N PHE A 286 1.40 22.15 -1.56
CA PHE A 286 2.65 21.96 -2.30
C PHE A 286 2.66 20.71 -3.19
N ARG A 287 1.74 19.76 -2.98
CA ARG A 287 1.61 18.56 -3.82
C ARG A 287 0.97 18.86 -5.19
N TYR A 288 0.27 19.98 -5.33
CA TYR A 288 -0.46 20.32 -6.54
C TYR A 288 0.23 21.45 -7.30
N LEU A 289 0.92 21.09 -8.39
CA LEU A 289 1.41 22.08 -9.35
C LEU A 289 0.24 22.54 -10.23
N SER A 290 -0.11 23.83 -10.15
CA SER A 290 -1.13 24.41 -11.03
C SER A 290 -0.57 24.63 -12.43
N LEU A 291 -1.34 24.27 -13.47
CA LEU A 291 -0.94 24.50 -14.87
C LEU A 291 -0.67 26.00 -15.14
N GLY A 292 -1.36 26.90 -14.44
CA GLY A 292 -1.18 28.34 -14.57
C GLY A 292 0.14 28.88 -14.01
N SER A 293 0.86 28.10 -13.19
CA SER A 293 2.18 28.46 -12.66
C SER A 293 3.34 27.79 -13.42
N VAL A 294 3.07 27.10 -14.53
CA VAL A 294 4.08 26.39 -15.30
C VAL A 294 4.79 27.34 -16.28
N PRO A 295 6.12 27.44 -16.28
CA PRO A 295 6.87 28.17 -17.30
C PRO A 295 6.82 27.38 -18.62
N LEU A 296 5.81 27.66 -19.44
CA LEU A 296 5.44 26.82 -20.59
C LEU A 296 6.58 26.64 -21.60
N LEU A 297 7.30 27.72 -21.93
CA LEU A 297 8.38 27.69 -22.91
C LEU A 297 9.55 26.84 -22.43
N ASP A 298 10.03 27.07 -21.20
CA ASP A 298 11.15 26.32 -20.62
C ASP A 298 10.79 24.84 -20.48
N SER A 299 9.55 24.54 -20.05
CA SER A 299 9.07 23.17 -19.90
C SER A 299 8.95 22.44 -21.24
N LEU A 300 8.57 23.14 -22.32
CA LEU A 300 8.55 22.61 -23.69
C LEU A 300 9.96 22.34 -24.22
N LEU A 301 10.90 23.26 -23.94
CA LEU A 301 12.30 23.13 -24.37
C LEU A 301 13.05 22.04 -23.61
N SER A 302 12.72 21.80 -22.33
CA SER A 302 13.33 20.74 -21.52
C SER A 302 12.71 19.36 -21.78
N LEU A 303 11.48 19.30 -22.34
CA LEU A 303 10.74 18.05 -22.55
C LEU A 303 11.53 16.94 -23.29
N PRO A 304 12.32 17.22 -24.36
CA PRO A 304 13.13 16.19 -25.00
C PRO A 304 14.18 15.55 -24.07
N ALA A 305 14.76 16.34 -23.15
CA ALA A 305 15.70 15.84 -22.16
C ALA A 305 14.98 15.11 -21.02
N ASP A 306 13.87 15.66 -20.53
CA ASP A 306 13.09 15.08 -19.43
C ASP A 306 12.36 13.80 -19.87
N GLY A 307 12.06 13.64 -21.16
CA GLY A 307 11.46 12.42 -21.71
C GLY A 307 12.46 11.26 -21.92
N LEU A 308 13.71 11.41 -21.50
CA LEU A 308 14.73 10.38 -21.54
C LEU A 308 15.24 10.08 -20.13
N PRO A 309 15.81 8.89 -19.87
CA PRO A 309 16.47 8.62 -18.60
C PRO A 309 17.61 9.60 -18.36
N HIS A 310 17.79 10.06 -17.12
CA HIS A 310 18.88 10.95 -16.78
C HIS A 310 20.22 10.22 -16.93
N SER A 311 21.29 10.98 -17.18
CA SER A 311 22.62 10.38 -17.44
C SER A 311 23.11 9.46 -16.30
N LEU A 312 22.83 9.78 -15.03
CA LEU A 312 23.21 8.94 -13.88
C LEU A 312 22.43 7.62 -13.78
N ASP A 313 21.25 7.51 -14.42
CA ASP A 313 20.38 6.34 -14.32
C ASP A 313 21.01 5.07 -14.88
N ILE A 314 22.04 5.21 -15.71
CA ILE A 314 22.88 4.10 -16.16
C ILE A 314 23.44 3.29 -15.00
N VAL A 315 23.76 3.93 -13.86
CA VAL A 315 24.25 3.27 -12.65
C VAL A 315 23.18 2.33 -12.10
N ARG A 316 21.93 2.81 -12.00
CA ARG A 316 20.82 2.02 -11.44
C ARG A 316 20.37 0.89 -12.36
N PHE A 317 20.47 1.08 -13.68
CA PHE A 317 20.12 0.05 -14.65
C PHE A 317 21.20 -1.02 -14.85
N MET A 318 22.48 -0.69 -14.61
CA MET A 318 23.60 -1.63 -14.77
C MET A 318 24.04 -2.30 -13.47
N PHE A 319 23.74 -1.72 -12.30
CA PHE A 319 24.21 -2.24 -11.02
C PHE A 319 23.08 -2.33 -9.98
N PRO A 320 22.94 -3.48 -9.31
CA PRO A 320 22.13 -3.57 -8.10
C PRO A 320 22.82 -2.88 -6.91
N HIS A 321 24.15 -3.01 -6.80
CA HIS A 321 24.98 -2.47 -5.73
C HIS A 321 26.22 -1.75 -6.27
N TYR A 322 26.04 -0.54 -6.80
CA TYR A 322 27.14 0.29 -7.26
C TYR A 322 28.17 0.55 -6.15
N LEU A 323 29.46 0.32 -6.44
CA LEU A 323 30.58 0.41 -5.47
C LEU A 323 30.38 -0.42 -4.19
N GLY A 324 29.59 -1.51 -4.24
CA GLY A 324 29.28 -2.34 -3.08
C GLY A 324 28.30 -1.72 -2.09
N LEU A 325 27.88 -0.46 -2.31
CA LEU A 325 26.96 0.28 -1.44
C LEU A 325 25.60 0.56 -2.12
N GLY A 326 25.49 0.38 -3.44
CA GLY A 326 24.25 0.66 -4.17
C GLY A 326 23.94 2.14 -4.21
N LEU A 327 22.69 2.49 -3.92
CA LEU A 327 22.25 3.88 -3.81
C LEU A 327 22.86 4.61 -2.61
N TRP A 328 23.53 3.89 -1.71
CA TRP A 328 24.29 4.47 -0.59
C TRP A 328 25.74 4.83 -0.96
N ALA A 329 26.15 4.62 -2.21
CA ALA A 329 27.46 5.05 -2.67
C ALA A 329 27.60 6.59 -2.57
N PRO A 330 28.77 7.11 -2.15
CA PRO A 330 28.98 8.55 -1.98
C PRO A 330 28.61 9.35 -3.22
N GLY A 331 27.84 10.43 -3.06
CA GLY A 331 27.36 11.31 -4.12
C GLY A 331 26.08 10.84 -4.82
N VAL A 332 25.81 9.53 -4.85
CA VAL A 332 24.61 8.97 -5.51
C VAL A 332 23.34 9.31 -4.72
N ARG A 333 23.40 9.16 -3.40
CA ARG A 333 22.28 9.46 -2.50
C ARG A 333 21.92 10.94 -2.52
N GLU A 334 22.92 11.80 -2.53
CA GLU A 334 22.77 13.25 -2.51
C GLU A 334 22.09 13.77 -3.78
N ILE A 335 22.37 13.14 -4.94
CA ILE A 335 21.74 13.52 -6.21
C ILE A 335 20.30 13.04 -6.31
N TYR A 336 20.04 11.78 -5.96
CA TYR A 336 18.69 11.25 -6.05
C TYR A 336 17.76 11.75 -4.94
N ASN A 337 18.32 12.27 -3.84
CA ASN A 337 17.60 12.90 -2.73
C ASN A 337 16.39 12.09 -2.23
N THR A 338 16.58 10.77 -2.09
CA THR A 338 15.53 9.79 -1.81
C THR A 338 16.13 8.55 -1.12
N ASN A 339 15.27 7.67 -0.61
CA ASN A 339 15.68 6.40 -0.02
C ASN A 339 15.84 5.30 -1.08
N ALA A 340 16.60 4.26 -0.74
CA ALA A 340 16.94 3.19 -1.69
C ALA A 340 15.73 2.36 -2.16
N VAL A 341 14.69 2.22 -1.32
CA VAL A 341 13.47 1.44 -1.64
C VAL A 341 12.72 2.09 -2.81
N GLU A 342 12.70 3.42 -2.85
CA GLU A 342 11.95 4.18 -3.85
C GLU A 342 12.58 4.14 -5.26
N PHE A 343 13.92 4.12 -5.36
CA PHE A 343 14.63 4.40 -6.62
C PHE A 343 15.50 3.25 -7.17
N MET A 344 15.55 2.09 -6.49
CA MET A 344 16.16 0.89 -7.08
C MET A 344 15.48 0.54 -8.42
N ALA A 345 16.27 0.25 -9.45
CA ALA A 345 15.77 0.05 -10.81
C ALA A 345 16.52 -1.01 -11.63
N PHE A 346 17.36 -1.83 -11.01
CA PHE A 346 18.07 -2.91 -11.69
C PHE A 346 17.13 -4.09 -11.97
N PHE A 347 17.08 -4.55 -13.23
CA PHE A 347 16.24 -5.66 -13.68
C PHE A 347 17.01 -6.74 -14.49
N GLY A 348 18.33 -6.76 -14.35
CA GLY A 348 19.24 -7.72 -15.00
C GLY A 348 20.04 -7.08 -16.14
N LEU A 349 21.36 -7.33 -16.16
CA LEU A 349 22.27 -6.66 -17.10
C LEU A 349 22.02 -7.09 -18.55
N ILE A 350 21.89 -8.40 -18.78
CA ILE A 350 21.53 -8.95 -20.10
C ILE A 350 20.16 -8.45 -20.54
N VAL A 351 19.19 -8.40 -19.61
CA VAL A 351 17.83 -7.92 -19.87
C VAL A 351 17.87 -6.45 -20.31
N PHE A 352 18.65 -5.61 -19.64
CA PHE A 352 18.84 -4.20 -20.00
C PHE A 352 19.45 -4.03 -21.40
N TYR A 353 20.51 -4.77 -21.73
CA TYR A 353 21.06 -4.77 -23.09
C TYR A 353 20.02 -5.20 -24.13
N LEU A 354 19.25 -6.24 -23.84
CA LEU A 354 18.20 -6.74 -24.73
C LEU A 354 17.05 -5.72 -24.90
N THR A 355 16.76 -4.88 -23.89
CA THR A 355 15.83 -3.75 -24.03
C THR A 355 16.26 -2.80 -25.13
N LEU A 356 17.53 -2.36 -25.10
CA LEU A 356 18.08 -1.47 -26.12
C LEU A 356 18.09 -2.15 -27.50
N TYR A 357 18.46 -3.43 -27.55
CA TYR A 357 18.39 -4.21 -28.78
C TYR A 357 16.95 -4.33 -29.32
N GLY A 358 15.95 -4.49 -28.45
CA GLY A 358 14.53 -4.52 -28.78
C GLY A 358 14.04 -3.19 -29.37
N ILE A 359 14.48 -2.06 -28.81
CA ILE A 359 14.20 -0.72 -29.32
C ILE A 359 14.82 -0.56 -30.71
N CYS A 360 16.14 -0.73 -30.86
CA CYS A 360 16.82 -0.59 -32.15
C CYS A 360 16.25 -1.53 -33.22
N GLY A 361 16.04 -2.80 -32.86
CA GLY A 361 15.49 -3.83 -33.74
C GLY A 361 14.04 -3.56 -34.14
N GLY A 362 13.24 -2.97 -33.25
CA GLY A 362 11.85 -2.62 -33.52
C GLY A 362 11.70 -1.36 -34.38
N LEU A 363 12.55 -0.35 -34.17
CA LEU A 363 12.63 0.83 -35.04
C LEU A 363 12.96 0.42 -36.47
N ARG A 364 14.00 -0.41 -36.65
CA ARG A 364 14.43 -0.97 -37.94
C ARG A 364 13.32 -1.75 -38.65
N ARG A 365 12.53 -2.51 -37.89
CA ARG A 365 11.42 -3.34 -38.41
C ARG A 365 10.10 -2.58 -38.54
N HIS A 366 10.07 -1.29 -38.22
CA HIS A 366 8.84 -0.49 -38.12
C HIS A 366 7.74 -1.16 -37.27
N SER A 367 8.15 -1.79 -36.16
CA SER A 367 7.24 -2.49 -35.26
C SER A 367 6.34 -1.48 -34.54
N ARG A 368 5.05 -1.49 -34.87
CA ARG A 368 4.04 -0.60 -34.25
C ARG A 368 4.04 -0.69 -32.72
N LEU A 369 4.22 -1.89 -32.17
CA LEU A 369 4.27 -2.10 -30.72
C LEU A 369 5.48 -1.40 -30.08
N VAL A 370 6.67 -1.56 -30.69
CA VAL A 370 7.90 -0.94 -30.16
C VAL A 370 7.84 0.58 -30.26
N TRP A 371 7.33 1.12 -31.37
CA TRP A 371 7.08 2.56 -31.50
C TRP A 371 6.10 3.08 -30.46
N ALA A 372 4.98 2.39 -30.25
CA ALA A 372 4.01 2.79 -29.23
C ALA A 372 4.62 2.77 -27.83
N LEU A 373 5.30 1.68 -27.43
CA LEU A 373 5.97 1.60 -26.14
C LEU A 373 7.08 2.65 -25.98
N GLY A 374 7.85 2.93 -27.02
CA GLY A 374 8.92 3.95 -26.98
C GLY A 374 8.39 5.37 -26.77
N ILE A 375 7.33 5.75 -27.48
CA ILE A 375 6.67 7.06 -27.29
C ILE A 375 5.98 7.13 -25.92
N THR A 376 5.33 6.05 -25.47
CA THR A 376 4.77 6.00 -24.12
C THR A 376 5.86 6.14 -23.05
N LEU A 377 6.98 5.42 -23.19
CA LEU A 377 8.13 5.54 -22.30
C LEU A 377 8.67 6.98 -22.25
N PHE A 378 8.72 7.68 -23.38
CA PHE A 378 9.13 9.09 -23.41
C PHE A 378 8.27 9.96 -22.48
N PHE A 379 6.94 9.87 -22.56
CA PHE A 379 6.06 10.62 -21.66
C PHE A 379 6.10 10.14 -20.22
N VAL A 380 6.33 8.84 -19.98
CA VAL A 380 6.49 8.28 -18.64
C VAL A 380 7.78 8.76 -17.99
N PHE A 381 8.89 8.86 -18.74
CA PHE A 381 10.11 9.48 -18.26
C PHE A 381 9.90 10.96 -17.98
N ALA A 382 9.17 11.69 -18.84
CA ALA A 382 8.85 13.09 -18.58
C ALA A 382 8.04 13.28 -17.27
N LEU A 383 7.16 12.34 -16.94
CA LEU A 383 6.48 12.31 -15.65
C LEU A 383 7.43 11.97 -14.50
N PHE A 384 8.21 10.90 -14.64
CA PHE A 384 9.18 10.46 -13.64
C PHE A 384 10.21 11.54 -13.28
N ASN A 385 10.71 12.25 -14.29
CA ASN A 385 11.63 13.39 -14.17
C ASN A 385 10.92 14.70 -13.82
N SER A 386 9.60 14.65 -13.54
CA SER A 386 8.79 15.79 -13.07
C SER A 386 8.80 17.00 -14.01
N ASN A 387 8.77 16.78 -15.34
CA ASN A 387 8.63 17.87 -16.31
C ASN A 387 7.36 18.69 -15.99
N PRO A 388 7.47 20.02 -15.75
CA PRO A 388 6.35 20.81 -15.23
C PRO A 388 5.11 20.82 -16.14
N LEU A 389 5.30 20.77 -17.46
CA LEU A 389 4.19 20.73 -18.41
C LEU A 389 3.43 19.41 -18.30
N ILE A 390 4.13 18.28 -18.33
CA ILE A 390 3.49 16.97 -18.30
C ILE A 390 2.85 16.70 -16.93
N VAL A 391 3.51 17.09 -15.85
CA VAL A 391 2.95 17.03 -14.48
C VAL A 391 1.70 17.91 -14.37
N GLY A 392 1.76 19.15 -14.84
CA GLY A 392 0.61 20.05 -14.82
C GLY A 392 -0.60 19.49 -15.60
N LEU A 393 -0.36 18.83 -16.74
CA LEU A 393 -1.41 18.16 -17.51
C LEU A 393 -2.03 16.99 -16.74
N VAL A 394 -1.22 16.18 -16.07
CA VAL A 394 -1.73 15.08 -15.23
C VAL A 394 -2.50 15.60 -14.02
N ASN A 395 -2.12 16.75 -13.47
CA ASN A 395 -2.82 17.38 -12.35
C ASN A 395 -4.23 17.89 -12.71
N LEU A 396 -4.60 17.93 -14.00
CA LEU A 396 -5.98 18.17 -14.44
C LEU A 396 -6.90 16.97 -14.17
N ILE A 397 -6.32 15.77 -14.05
CA ILE A 397 -7.07 14.57 -13.67
C ILE A 397 -7.34 14.63 -12.17
N PRO A 398 -8.59 14.38 -11.70
CA PRO A 398 -8.88 14.30 -10.27
C PRO A 398 -7.89 13.35 -9.56
N ALA A 399 -7.28 13.83 -8.48
CA ALA A 399 -6.21 13.15 -7.72
C ALA A 399 -4.89 12.86 -8.48
N GLY A 400 -4.73 13.34 -9.72
CA GLY A 400 -3.51 13.19 -10.53
C GLY A 400 -2.22 13.66 -9.86
N GLY A 401 -2.31 14.72 -9.07
CA GLY A 401 -1.18 15.31 -8.32
C GLY A 401 -1.04 14.85 -6.86
N ALA A 402 -1.87 13.90 -6.38
CA ALA A 402 -1.86 13.53 -4.97
C ALA A 402 -0.70 12.60 -4.54
N GLY A 403 0.12 12.15 -5.50
CA GLY A 403 1.22 11.19 -5.32
C GLY A 403 2.58 11.71 -5.79
N GLN A 404 3.64 10.99 -5.43
CA GLN A 404 5.00 11.21 -5.92
C GLN A 404 5.21 10.55 -7.31
N PHE A 405 5.80 11.28 -8.25
CA PHE A 405 5.99 10.81 -9.64
C PHE A 405 7.10 9.77 -9.81
N ASP A 406 7.95 9.56 -8.80
CA ASP A 406 8.98 8.52 -8.78
C ASP A 406 8.40 7.11 -8.99
N ARG A 407 7.16 6.85 -8.55
CA ARG A 407 6.50 5.54 -8.71
C ARG A 407 6.27 5.12 -10.17
N PHE A 408 6.39 6.03 -11.14
CA PHE A 408 6.39 5.67 -12.55
C PHE A 408 7.55 4.73 -12.93
N ILE A 409 8.60 4.61 -12.10
CA ILE A 409 9.70 3.67 -12.30
C ILE A 409 9.23 2.21 -12.49
N THR A 410 8.16 1.79 -11.82
CA THR A 410 7.56 0.46 -12.01
C THR A 410 7.12 0.24 -13.47
N LEU A 411 6.51 1.25 -14.08
CA LEU A 411 5.99 1.20 -15.44
C LEU A 411 7.11 1.30 -16.48
N ILE A 412 8.19 2.03 -16.16
CA ILE A 412 9.43 2.06 -16.93
C ILE A 412 10.03 0.65 -16.98
N ILE A 413 10.25 0.02 -15.81
CA ILE A 413 10.79 -1.34 -15.70
C ILE A 413 9.92 -2.34 -16.45
N PHE A 414 8.59 -2.26 -16.28
CA PHE A 414 7.63 -3.09 -17.01
C PHE A 414 7.83 -3.01 -18.54
N ALA A 415 7.81 -1.80 -19.10
CA ALA A 415 7.94 -1.60 -20.54
C ALA A 415 9.32 -2.01 -21.05
N CYS A 416 10.38 -1.73 -20.29
CA CYS A 416 11.74 -2.20 -20.59
C CYS A 416 11.80 -3.74 -20.66
N ILE A 417 11.21 -4.45 -19.70
CA ILE A 417 11.21 -5.93 -19.69
C ILE A 417 10.41 -6.49 -20.88
N VAL A 418 9.27 -5.91 -21.23
CA VAL A 418 8.52 -6.30 -22.45
C VAL A 418 9.39 -6.11 -23.70
N LEU A 419 10.06 -4.96 -23.82
CA LEU A 419 10.99 -4.66 -24.91
C LEU A 419 12.19 -5.61 -24.92
N SER A 420 12.69 -6.06 -23.76
CA SER A 420 13.80 -7.00 -23.66
C SER A 420 13.48 -8.37 -24.24
N GLY A 421 12.28 -8.91 -23.99
CA GLY A 421 11.89 -10.19 -24.57
C GLY A 421 11.63 -10.09 -26.08
N ILE A 422 11.08 -8.95 -26.54
CA ILE A 422 11.05 -8.63 -27.98
C ILE A 422 12.47 -8.55 -28.55
N GLY A 423 13.41 -7.95 -27.80
CA GLY A 423 14.82 -7.86 -28.16
C GLY A 423 15.48 -9.22 -28.31
N LEU A 424 15.30 -10.14 -27.36
CA LEU A 424 15.83 -11.50 -27.48
C LEU A 424 15.21 -12.25 -28.66
N ARG A 425 13.90 -12.06 -28.91
CA ARG A 425 13.25 -12.62 -30.09
C ARG A 425 13.91 -12.12 -31.37
N TYR A 426 14.08 -10.80 -31.52
CA TYR A 426 14.74 -10.21 -32.69
C TYR A 426 16.18 -10.67 -32.83
N PHE A 427 16.92 -10.76 -31.72
CA PHE A 427 18.32 -11.23 -31.71
C PHE A 427 18.43 -12.66 -32.25
N LEU A 428 17.53 -13.55 -31.82
CA LEU A 428 17.50 -14.93 -32.29
C LEU A 428 16.99 -15.07 -33.74
N GLU A 429 16.19 -14.13 -34.23
CA GLU A 429 15.74 -14.07 -35.63
C GLU A 429 16.85 -13.56 -36.56
N ASP A 430 17.65 -12.58 -36.10
CA ASP A 430 18.77 -11.96 -36.84
C ASP A 430 19.99 -12.88 -37.02
N ARG A 431 19.95 -14.10 -36.47
CA ARG A 431 21.04 -15.08 -36.53
C ARG A 431 21.50 -15.47 -37.95
N LYS A 432 20.65 -15.27 -38.97
CA LYS A 432 20.89 -15.70 -40.36
C LYS A 432 21.36 -14.59 -41.29
N THR A 433 21.30 -13.33 -40.88
CA THR A 433 21.64 -12.17 -41.73
C THR A 433 23.04 -11.64 -41.38
N HIS A 434 23.67 -10.86 -42.28
CA HIS A 434 24.92 -10.13 -42.01
C HIS A 434 24.70 -8.92 -41.07
N GLU A 435 23.56 -8.89 -40.38
CA GLU A 435 23.06 -7.76 -39.61
C GLU A 435 23.56 -7.75 -38.16
N LEU A 436 24.61 -8.53 -37.86
CA LEU A 436 25.24 -8.54 -36.53
C LEU A 436 25.77 -7.16 -36.13
N ILE A 437 26.04 -6.28 -37.08
CA ILE A 437 26.40 -4.88 -36.82
C ILE A 437 25.35 -4.19 -35.91
N TRP A 438 24.08 -4.60 -35.98
CA TRP A 438 23.02 -4.08 -35.12
C TRP A 438 23.08 -4.58 -33.68
N ALA A 439 23.83 -5.64 -33.38
CA ALA A 439 24.18 -6.00 -32.01
C ALA A 439 25.29 -5.10 -31.43
N VAL A 440 26.06 -4.41 -32.28
CA VAL A 440 27.07 -3.44 -31.81
C VAL A 440 26.40 -2.12 -31.40
N VAL A 441 25.31 -1.73 -32.07
CA VAL A 441 24.63 -0.44 -31.83
C VAL A 441 24.21 -0.23 -30.37
N PRO A 442 23.52 -1.16 -29.68
CA PRO A 442 23.23 -1.00 -28.25
C PRO A 442 24.48 -0.86 -27.38
N GLY A 443 25.56 -1.59 -27.71
CA GLY A 443 26.84 -1.47 -26.99
C GLY A 443 27.47 -0.08 -27.15
N VAL A 444 27.41 0.50 -28.34
CA VAL A 444 27.88 1.87 -28.58
C VAL A 444 27.01 2.88 -27.83
N LEU A 445 25.68 2.73 -27.83
CA LEU A 445 24.78 3.59 -27.07
C LEU A 445 25.09 3.54 -25.56
N LEU A 446 25.38 2.36 -25.02
CA LEU A 446 25.79 2.21 -23.62
C LEU A 446 27.11 2.93 -23.34
N LEU A 447 28.12 2.78 -24.20
CA LEU A 447 29.41 3.48 -24.03
C LEU A 447 29.25 4.99 -24.09
N VAL A 448 28.41 5.50 -25.00
CA VAL A 448 28.09 6.93 -25.09
C VAL A 448 27.39 7.39 -23.82
N TRP A 449 26.40 6.65 -23.32
CA TRP A 449 25.69 6.99 -22.09
C TRP A 449 26.63 6.99 -20.87
N ILE A 450 27.49 5.98 -20.73
CA ILE A 450 28.51 5.93 -19.67
C ILE A 450 29.44 7.14 -19.77
N GLY A 451 29.88 7.51 -20.97
CA GLY A 451 30.70 8.69 -21.21
C GLY A 451 29.99 10.00 -20.81
N VAL A 452 28.72 10.17 -21.18
CA VAL A 452 27.92 11.33 -20.79
C VAL A 452 27.71 11.38 -19.28
N ALA A 453 27.43 10.23 -18.65
CA ALA A 453 27.31 10.14 -17.19
C ALA A 453 28.61 10.53 -16.49
N LYS A 454 29.75 10.09 -17.02
CA LYS A 454 31.08 10.49 -16.52
C LYS A 454 31.33 11.98 -16.67
N LEU A 455 30.93 12.58 -17.80
CA LEU A 455 31.10 14.02 -18.02
C LEU A 455 30.23 14.86 -17.07
N HIS A 456 28.98 14.46 -16.83
CA HIS A 456 28.09 15.20 -15.93
C HIS A 456 28.35 14.94 -14.45
N TYR A 457 28.83 13.74 -14.08
CA TYR A 457 28.97 13.28 -12.70
C TYR A 457 30.34 12.64 -12.44
N ASP A 458 31.41 13.34 -12.82
CA ASP A 458 32.79 12.85 -12.76
C ASP A 458 33.20 12.25 -11.40
N PRO A 459 32.90 12.89 -10.25
CA PRO A 459 33.30 12.38 -8.94
C PRO A 459 32.62 11.05 -8.55
N ILE A 460 31.47 10.75 -9.16
CA ILE A 460 30.60 9.64 -8.77
C ILE A 460 30.78 8.45 -9.72
N VAL A 461 30.93 8.74 -11.02
CA VAL A 461 31.02 7.73 -12.06
C VAL A 461 32.46 7.22 -12.18
N ASN A 462 32.67 5.99 -11.73
CA ASN A 462 33.94 5.29 -11.79
C ASN A 462 33.93 4.33 -12.99
N LEU A 463 34.65 4.70 -14.06
CA LEU A 463 34.72 3.93 -15.30
C LEU A 463 35.22 2.49 -15.10
N TRP A 464 36.08 2.25 -14.10
CA TRP A 464 36.57 0.90 -13.79
C TRP A 464 35.45 -0.05 -13.36
N SER A 465 34.40 0.48 -12.73
CA SER A 465 33.23 -0.31 -12.33
C SER A 465 32.41 -0.80 -13.52
N PHE A 466 32.52 -0.14 -14.69
CA PHE A 466 31.79 -0.50 -15.91
C PHE A 466 32.53 -1.54 -16.78
N ILE A 467 33.82 -1.79 -16.54
CA ILE A 467 34.57 -2.77 -17.33
C ILE A 467 34.00 -4.20 -17.18
N PRO A 468 33.76 -4.73 -15.97
CA PRO A 468 33.17 -6.05 -15.81
C PRO A 468 31.80 -6.24 -16.51
N PRO A 469 30.79 -5.37 -16.31
CA PRO A 469 29.50 -5.55 -16.97
C PRO A 469 29.61 -5.41 -18.49
N MET A 470 30.46 -4.51 -19.01
CA MET A 470 30.68 -4.42 -20.46
C MET A 470 31.33 -5.69 -21.02
N ALA A 471 32.32 -6.26 -20.33
CA ALA A 471 32.95 -7.52 -20.73
C ALA A 471 31.96 -8.70 -20.73
N VAL A 472 31.09 -8.77 -19.72
CA VAL A 472 29.99 -9.75 -19.66
C VAL A 472 29.03 -9.59 -20.83
N LEU A 473 28.58 -8.35 -21.12
CA LEU A 473 27.67 -8.08 -22.22
C LEU A 473 28.29 -8.44 -23.58
N THR A 474 29.54 -8.05 -23.81
CA THR A 474 30.26 -8.41 -25.05
C THR A 474 30.40 -9.92 -25.17
N SER A 475 30.76 -10.62 -24.10
CA SER A 475 30.86 -12.09 -24.07
C SER A 475 29.50 -12.74 -24.37
N PHE A 476 28.43 -12.25 -23.74
CA PHE A 476 27.07 -12.72 -23.99
C PHE A 476 26.68 -12.53 -25.45
N VAL A 477 26.93 -11.36 -26.05
CA VAL A 477 26.60 -11.09 -27.46
C VAL A 477 27.35 -12.05 -28.40
N ILE A 478 28.65 -12.23 -28.19
CA ILE A 478 29.48 -13.12 -29.02
C ILE A 478 29.03 -14.57 -28.89
N VAL A 479 28.94 -15.10 -27.67
CA VAL A 479 28.55 -16.48 -27.41
C VAL A 479 27.13 -16.75 -27.92
N SER A 480 26.19 -15.84 -27.63
CA SER A 480 24.80 -15.98 -28.05
C SER A 480 24.66 -15.98 -29.57
N HIS A 481 25.44 -15.16 -30.28
CA HIS A 481 25.46 -15.17 -31.74
C HIS A 481 25.99 -16.48 -32.30
N LEU A 482 27.10 -16.99 -31.76
CA LEU A 482 27.68 -18.28 -32.17
C LEU A 482 26.71 -19.44 -31.94
N LEU A 483 26.06 -19.49 -30.77
CA LEU A 483 25.05 -20.49 -30.43
C LEU A 483 23.79 -20.37 -31.28
N ALA A 484 23.32 -19.14 -31.52
CA ALA A 484 22.17 -18.89 -32.38
C ALA A 484 22.45 -19.41 -33.80
N ARG A 485 23.63 -19.17 -34.38
CA ARG A 485 24.03 -19.71 -35.69
C ARG A 485 24.00 -21.23 -35.76
N ARG A 486 24.30 -21.91 -34.65
CA ARG A 486 24.17 -23.38 -34.51
C ARG A 486 22.74 -23.84 -34.22
N ASN A 487 21.74 -22.96 -34.36
CA ASN A 487 20.32 -23.20 -34.08
C ASN A 487 20.03 -23.56 -32.60
N MET A 488 20.91 -23.16 -31.67
CA MET A 488 20.79 -23.43 -30.23
C MET A 488 20.14 -22.26 -29.47
N GLY A 489 19.09 -21.65 -30.03
CA GLY A 489 18.45 -20.47 -29.43
C GLY A 489 17.87 -20.71 -28.03
N ASN A 490 17.44 -21.94 -27.72
CA ASN A 490 17.01 -22.29 -26.37
C ASN A 490 18.16 -22.23 -25.35
N LEU A 491 19.38 -22.61 -25.76
CA LEU A 491 20.56 -22.51 -24.88
C LEU A 491 20.92 -21.04 -24.61
N VAL A 492 20.79 -20.16 -25.61
CA VAL A 492 20.93 -18.70 -25.41
C VAL A 492 19.94 -18.20 -24.35
N GLY A 493 18.68 -18.61 -24.46
CA GLY A 493 17.66 -18.27 -23.47
C GLY A 493 17.97 -18.82 -22.08
N LEU A 494 18.47 -20.06 -21.97
CA LEU A 494 18.89 -20.67 -20.69
C LEU A 494 20.08 -19.94 -20.06
N ILE A 495 21.07 -19.53 -20.86
CA ILE A 495 22.21 -18.73 -20.39
C ILE A 495 21.71 -17.37 -19.86
N ALA A 496 20.84 -16.70 -20.61
CA ALA A 496 20.25 -15.43 -20.17
C ALA A 496 19.46 -15.60 -18.86
N ILE A 497 18.63 -16.63 -18.75
CA ILE A 497 17.86 -16.96 -17.53
C ILE A 497 18.79 -17.22 -16.35
N GLY A 498 19.78 -18.10 -16.51
CA GLY A 498 20.70 -18.47 -15.43
C GLY A 498 21.51 -17.28 -14.94
N PHE A 499 22.01 -16.46 -15.87
CA PHE A 499 22.75 -15.25 -15.52
C PHE A 499 21.86 -14.20 -14.84
N THR A 500 20.65 -13.94 -15.37
CA THR A 500 19.70 -13.01 -14.74
C THR A 500 19.27 -13.47 -13.34
N LEU A 501 19.09 -14.76 -13.10
CA LEU A 501 18.84 -15.28 -11.74
C LEU A 501 20.03 -15.09 -10.81
N TYR A 502 21.24 -15.37 -11.30
CA TYR A 502 22.48 -15.16 -10.55
C TYR A 502 22.66 -13.69 -10.13
N GLU A 503 22.24 -12.75 -10.98
CA GLU A 503 22.30 -11.32 -10.65
C GLU A 503 21.16 -10.89 -9.72
N LEU A 504 19.92 -11.27 -10.02
CA LEU A 504 18.74 -10.71 -9.34
C LEU A 504 18.45 -11.36 -7.98
N LEU A 505 18.62 -12.66 -7.81
CA LEU A 505 18.27 -13.31 -6.54
C LEU A 505 19.14 -12.80 -5.38
N PRO A 506 20.48 -12.70 -5.50
CA PRO A 506 21.30 -12.17 -4.41
C PRO A 506 21.16 -10.65 -4.22
N ALA A 507 20.79 -9.91 -5.27
CA ALA A 507 20.77 -8.44 -5.28
C ALA A 507 19.87 -7.82 -4.19
N THR A 508 18.83 -8.50 -3.75
CA THR A 508 17.94 -7.99 -2.69
C THR A 508 17.60 -9.06 -1.66
N TYR A 509 18.28 -10.20 -1.71
CA TYR A 509 18.08 -11.26 -0.72
C TYR A 509 18.31 -10.70 0.68
N ALA A 510 19.49 -10.16 0.98
CA ALA A 510 19.82 -9.59 2.29
C ALA A 510 19.08 -8.26 2.58
N PHE A 511 18.45 -7.64 1.58
CA PHE A 511 17.78 -6.34 1.77
C PHE A 511 16.58 -6.44 2.70
N ASN A 512 15.77 -7.48 2.55
CA ASN A 512 14.60 -7.73 3.40
C ASN A 512 14.99 -8.61 4.59
N THR A 513 14.68 -8.16 5.80
CA THR A 513 14.97 -8.88 7.04
C THR A 513 14.20 -10.21 7.10
N ARG A 514 14.94 -11.30 7.35
CA ARG A 514 14.41 -12.64 7.69
C ARG A 514 14.63 -12.84 9.19
N LEU A 515 13.61 -12.49 9.96
CA LEU A 515 13.66 -12.43 11.41
C LEU A 515 13.28 -13.78 12.02
N ASP A 516 13.95 -14.21 13.09
CA ASP A 516 13.57 -15.42 13.81
C ASP A 516 12.15 -15.28 14.37
N ALA A 517 11.35 -16.36 14.33
CA ALA A 517 9.94 -16.31 14.72
C ALA A 517 9.73 -15.83 16.18
N LYS A 518 10.62 -16.22 17.10
CA LYS A 518 10.64 -15.78 18.51
C LYS A 518 10.83 -14.27 18.71
N ASP A 519 11.31 -13.59 17.68
CA ASP A 519 11.67 -12.17 17.67
C ASP A 519 10.63 -11.33 16.91
N HIS A 520 9.60 -11.97 16.35
CA HIS A 520 8.53 -11.31 15.62
C HIS A 520 7.39 -10.85 16.56
N PHE A 521 7.30 -9.54 16.81
CA PHE A 521 6.35 -8.94 17.77
C PHE A 521 6.28 -9.65 19.15
N PRO A 522 7.42 -9.83 19.84
CA PRO A 522 7.42 -10.29 21.22
C PRO A 522 6.82 -9.21 22.14
N GLU A 523 5.99 -9.65 23.08
CA GLU A 523 5.54 -8.80 24.18
C GLU A 523 6.72 -8.44 25.10
N ASN A 524 6.65 -7.24 25.69
CA ASN A 524 7.54 -6.79 26.75
C ASN A 524 6.75 -6.57 28.04
N SER A 525 7.44 -6.28 29.15
CA SER A 525 6.81 -6.13 30.47
C SER A 525 5.67 -5.11 30.51
N VAL A 526 5.78 -4.00 29.78
CA VAL A 526 4.74 -2.97 29.67
C VAL A 526 3.50 -3.47 28.96
N ILE A 527 3.68 -4.07 27.78
CA ILE A 527 2.56 -4.57 26.98
C ILE A 527 1.82 -5.66 27.76
N SER A 528 2.54 -6.61 28.35
CA SER A 528 1.95 -7.69 29.16
C SER A 528 1.25 -7.16 30.42
N ALA A 529 1.76 -6.11 31.07
CA ALA A 529 1.09 -5.49 32.23
C ALA A 529 -0.23 -4.81 31.85
N ILE A 530 -0.24 -4.08 30.73
CA ILE A 530 -1.44 -3.42 30.22
C ILE A 530 -2.48 -4.47 29.82
N GLN A 531 -2.09 -5.50 29.05
CA GLN A 531 -2.99 -6.55 28.58
C GLN A 531 -3.71 -7.29 29.71
N LYS A 532 -3.04 -7.54 30.84
CA LYS A 532 -3.63 -8.21 32.03
C LYS A 532 -4.72 -7.39 32.73
N THR A 533 -4.75 -6.09 32.54
CA THR A 533 -5.70 -5.21 33.24
C THR A 533 -7.05 -5.21 32.53
N PRO A 534 -8.18 -5.64 33.13
CA PRO A 534 -9.47 -5.73 32.45
C PRO A 534 -10.10 -4.37 32.16
N GLY A 535 -11.07 -4.35 31.24
CA GLY A 535 -11.85 -3.16 30.86
C GLY A 535 -11.41 -2.51 29.55
N ASP A 536 -12.18 -1.53 29.08
CA ASP A 536 -11.90 -0.80 27.84
C ASP A 536 -11.28 0.56 28.18
N PHE A 537 -10.02 0.75 27.78
CA PHE A 537 -9.26 1.97 28.08
C PHE A 537 -8.15 2.20 27.07
N ARG A 538 -7.61 3.42 27.05
CA ARG A 538 -6.47 3.82 26.23
C ARG A 538 -5.18 3.90 27.03
N THR A 539 -4.08 3.82 26.29
CA THR A 539 -2.73 4.10 26.76
C THR A 539 -2.15 5.32 26.03
N ALA A 540 -1.58 6.26 26.78
CA ALA A 540 -0.76 7.32 26.24
C ALA A 540 0.71 6.87 26.23
N VAL A 541 1.38 7.05 25.10
CA VAL A 541 2.83 6.81 24.96
C VAL A 541 3.49 8.16 24.78
N ILE A 542 4.28 8.58 25.76
CA ILE A 542 4.90 9.91 25.84
C ILE A 542 6.39 9.70 26.07
N MET A 543 7.21 9.92 25.06
CA MET A 543 8.63 9.54 25.13
C MET A 543 9.56 10.62 24.60
N SER A 544 10.72 10.75 25.24
CA SER A 544 11.83 11.58 24.76
C SER A 544 12.56 10.94 23.56
N ASN A 545 12.38 9.63 23.39
CA ASN A 545 12.96 8.81 22.33
C ASN A 545 11.87 8.05 21.55
N VAL A 546 12.27 7.17 20.63
CA VAL A 546 11.37 6.35 19.81
C VAL A 546 11.29 4.89 20.29
N SER A 547 11.24 4.67 21.61
CA SER A 547 11.23 3.30 22.15
C SER A 547 10.01 2.50 21.70
N TYR A 548 8.86 3.15 21.66
CA TYR A 548 7.67 2.63 21.03
C TYR A 548 7.38 3.46 19.79
N HIS A 549 7.70 2.91 18.62
CA HIS A 549 7.27 3.51 17.37
C HIS A 549 5.73 3.52 17.27
N HIS A 550 5.22 4.39 16.40
CA HIS A 550 3.80 4.57 16.17
C HIS A 550 3.07 3.26 15.84
N ASN A 551 1.84 3.11 16.35
CA ASN A 551 0.91 1.97 16.19
C ASN A 551 1.40 0.59 16.66
N ILE A 552 2.57 0.46 17.28
CA ILE A 552 3.04 -0.84 17.82
C ILE A 552 2.03 -1.44 18.80
N PHE A 553 1.42 -0.60 19.64
CA PHE A 553 0.40 -0.99 20.62
C PHE A 553 -0.86 -1.55 19.95
N SER A 554 -1.21 -1.04 18.77
CA SER A 554 -2.39 -1.48 18.02
C SER A 554 -2.25 -2.92 17.52
N TYR A 555 -1.04 -3.41 17.28
CA TYR A 555 -0.81 -4.83 16.98
C TYR A 555 -1.35 -5.73 18.10
N TYR A 556 -1.21 -5.30 19.35
CA TYR A 556 -1.71 -5.99 20.55
C TYR A 556 -3.14 -5.59 20.93
N LYS A 557 -3.89 -4.94 20.02
CA LYS A 557 -5.23 -4.38 20.26
C LYS A 557 -5.28 -3.40 21.44
N LEU A 558 -4.17 -2.73 21.76
CA LEU A 558 -4.10 -1.68 22.78
C LEU A 558 -4.35 -0.31 22.13
N ALA A 559 -5.42 0.36 22.55
CA ALA A 559 -5.82 1.64 21.98
C ALA A 559 -4.94 2.80 22.48
N THR A 560 -4.59 3.72 21.58
CA THR A 560 -3.74 4.87 21.88
C THR A 560 -4.35 6.21 21.47
N ILE A 561 -3.92 7.27 22.16
CA ILE A 561 -4.23 8.67 21.79
C ILE A 561 -3.31 9.13 20.66
N GLY A 562 -2.04 8.75 20.71
CA GLY A 562 -1.11 8.95 19.58
C GLY A 562 -1.30 7.92 18.48
N GLY A 563 -0.46 7.98 17.47
CA GLY A 563 -0.44 6.99 16.39
C GLY A 563 0.03 7.56 15.05
N TYR A 564 -0.09 6.76 14.02
CA TYR A 564 0.24 7.12 12.65
C TYR A 564 -0.92 6.81 11.72
N ALA A 565 -1.32 7.82 10.96
CA ALA A 565 -2.22 7.67 9.83
C ALA A 565 -1.92 8.72 8.78
N THR A 566 -1.90 8.35 7.50
CA THR A 566 -1.66 9.32 6.43
C THR A 566 -2.77 10.37 6.29
N THR A 567 -3.91 10.13 6.92
CA THR A 567 -5.16 10.88 6.82
C THR A 567 -5.66 11.35 8.20
N VAL A 568 -4.77 11.57 9.18
CA VAL A 568 -5.16 12.10 10.52
C VAL A 568 -6.08 13.30 10.35
N ARG A 569 -7.25 13.28 10.99
CA ARG A 569 -8.27 14.34 10.83
C ARG A 569 -7.78 15.69 11.36
N ASN A 570 -8.00 16.76 10.58
CA ASN A 570 -7.57 18.11 10.93
C ASN A 570 -8.16 18.61 12.25
N GLN A 571 -9.41 18.25 12.55
CA GLN A 571 -10.05 18.57 13.84
C GLN A 571 -9.29 17.96 15.03
N TYR A 572 -8.87 16.70 14.91
CA TYR A 572 -8.10 16.04 15.97
C TYR A 572 -6.69 16.61 16.10
N VAL A 573 -6.03 16.92 14.98
CA VAL A 573 -4.73 17.61 14.95
C VAL A 573 -4.80 18.94 15.70
N LYS A 574 -5.83 19.76 15.44
CA LYS A 574 -5.99 21.05 16.12
C LYS A 574 -6.35 20.88 17.59
N PHE A 575 -7.21 19.92 17.95
CA PHE A 575 -7.43 19.56 19.35
C PHE A 575 -6.11 19.23 20.07
N LEU A 576 -5.27 18.39 19.48
CA LEU A 576 -3.98 18.05 20.09
C LEU A 576 -3.04 19.26 20.22
N ARG A 577 -2.99 20.14 19.20
CA ARG A 577 -2.11 21.33 19.24
C ARG A 577 -2.55 22.40 20.21
N GLU A 578 -3.84 22.54 20.48
CA GLU A 578 -4.38 23.67 21.24
C GLU A 578 -5.02 23.30 22.58
N ALA A 579 -5.51 22.06 22.74
CA ALA A 579 -6.04 21.57 24.03
C ALA A 579 -5.00 20.75 24.80
N TYR A 580 -4.27 19.87 24.10
CA TYR A 580 -3.17 19.10 24.68
C TYR A 580 -1.84 19.88 24.67
N GLU A 581 -1.69 20.84 23.74
CA GLU A 581 -0.57 21.80 23.60
C GLU A 581 0.75 21.18 23.12
N ASP A 582 1.25 20.14 23.79
CA ASP A 582 2.60 19.60 23.59
C ASP A 582 2.64 18.35 22.70
N VAL A 583 2.48 18.56 21.40
CA VAL A 583 2.54 17.49 20.38
C VAL A 583 3.48 17.81 19.22
N SER A 584 4.11 16.79 18.67
CA SER A 584 4.82 16.85 17.39
C SER A 584 4.10 16.02 16.36
N ILE A 585 3.75 16.62 15.22
CA ILE A 585 2.98 15.97 14.16
C ILE A 585 3.74 16.10 12.85
N THR A 586 4.15 14.97 12.28
CA THR A 586 4.88 14.96 11.01
C THR A 586 3.95 15.23 9.83
N ALA A 587 4.49 15.71 8.71
CA ALA A 587 3.72 15.89 7.48
C ALA A 587 3.10 14.58 6.97
N ASN A 588 3.65 13.42 7.31
CA ASN A 588 3.09 12.14 6.93
C ASN A 588 1.98 11.66 7.89
N GLY A 589 1.71 12.39 8.98
CA GLY A 589 0.62 12.09 9.91
C GLY A 589 1.01 11.18 11.09
N ILE A 590 2.29 11.20 11.50
CA ILE A 590 2.74 10.58 12.75
C ILE A 590 2.53 11.58 13.88
N VAL A 591 1.82 11.19 14.93
CA VAL A 591 1.50 11.99 16.11
C VAL A 591 2.31 11.50 17.30
N PHE A 592 3.22 12.36 17.79
CA PHE A 592 3.98 12.17 19.02
C PHE A 592 3.43 13.08 20.12
N LEU A 593 3.21 12.52 21.29
CA LEU A 593 2.92 13.25 22.51
C LEU A 593 4.26 13.60 23.18
N MET A 594 4.51 14.88 23.46
CA MET A 594 5.83 15.36 23.89
C MET A 594 5.92 15.64 25.40
N HIS A 595 4.79 15.96 26.06
CA HIS A 595 4.72 16.18 27.50
C HIS A 595 3.43 15.60 28.09
N HIS A 596 3.37 15.47 29.41
CA HIS A 596 2.21 14.91 30.11
C HIS A 596 1.15 15.99 30.38
N ARG A 597 -0.12 15.65 30.10
CA ARG A 597 -1.31 16.44 30.48
C ARG A 597 -2.36 15.55 31.12
N PRO A 598 -2.13 15.06 32.35
CA PRO A 598 -3.00 14.07 33.01
C PRO A 598 -4.49 14.47 33.04
N GLU A 599 -4.78 15.76 33.14
CA GLU A 599 -6.13 16.33 33.15
C GLU A 599 -6.86 16.07 31.83
N ILE A 600 -6.18 16.29 30.69
CA ILE A 600 -6.73 16.00 29.36
C ILE A 600 -6.77 14.48 29.13
N LEU A 601 -5.70 13.76 29.48
CA LEU A 601 -5.62 12.31 29.30
C LEU A 601 -6.77 11.58 30.01
N ARG A 602 -7.12 12.01 31.22
CA ARG A 602 -8.26 11.51 31.98
C ARG A 602 -9.58 11.59 31.19
N LEU A 603 -9.84 12.71 30.51
CA LEU A 603 -11.05 12.90 29.69
C LEU A 603 -11.09 11.98 28.46
N LEU A 604 -9.94 11.51 28.00
CA LEU A 604 -9.82 10.69 26.79
C LEU A 604 -9.86 9.18 27.06
N ASN A 605 -10.37 8.79 28.23
CA ASN A 605 -10.41 7.39 28.69
C ASN A 605 -9.02 6.76 28.71
N THR A 606 -8.03 7.54 29.13
CA THR A 606 -6.65 7.05 29.30
C THR A 606 -6.52 6.49 30.70
N ARG A 607 -6.14 5.22 30.79
CA ARG A 607 -5.82 4.59 32.07
C ARG A 607 -4.33 4.56 32.31
N PHE A 608 -3.54 4.26 31.28
CA PHE A 608 -2.09 4.10 31.41
C PHE A 608 -1.31 5.18 30.67
N VAL A 609 -0.19 5.60 31.26
CA VAL A 609 0.82 6.46 30.63
C VAL A 609 2.15 5.73 30.66
N VAL A 610 2.71 5.46 29.49
CA VAL A 610 4.03 4.86 29.31
C VAL A 610 5.01 5.97 28.94
N THR A 611 6.05 6.17 29.76
CA THR A 611 6.96 7.31 29.57
C THR A 611 8.36 7.06 30.11
N ASP A 612 9.36 7.66 29.48
CA ASP A 612 10.74 7.79 30.01
C ASP A 612 11.00 9.19 30.59
N ILE A 613 9.99 10.07 30.58
CA ILE A 613 10.05 11.42 31.12
C ILE A 613 9.39 11.38 32.51
N PRO A 614 10.04 11.92 33.57
CA PRO A 614 9.45 11.98 34.89
C PRO A 614 8.07 12.62 34.89
N LEU A 615 7.10 11.95 35.51
CA LEU A 615 5.72 12.42 35.63
C LEU A 615 5.37 12.61 37.10
N ALA A 616 5.31 13.87 37.54
CA ALA A 616 4.90 14.25 38.88
C ALA A 616 3.50 14.87 38.84
N SER A 617 2.50 14.12 39.29
CA SER A 617 1.11 14.58 39.44
C SER A 617 0.43 13.76 40.54
N ASP A 618 -0.52 14.37 41.24
CA ASP A 618 -1.40 13.73 42.22
C ASP A 618 -2.48 12.84 41.55
N ARG A 619 -2.68 12.97 40.24
CA ARG A 619 -3.64 12.21 39.44
C ARG A 619 -3.10 10.91 38.86
N VAL A 620 -1.86 10.56 39.18
CA VAL A 620 -1.20 9.37 38.64
C VAL A 620 -0.47 8.59 39.73
N GLN A 621 -0.44 7.28 39.55
CA GLN A 621 0.26 6.35 40.43
C GLN A 621 1.25 5.54 39.60
N GLU A 622 2.50 5.50 40.03
CA GLU A 622 3.49 4.59 39.43
C GLU A 622 3.10 3.14 39.69
N ARG A 623 3.05 2.33 38.63
CA ARG A 623 2.81 0.88 38.73
C ARG A 623 4.11 0.12 38.79
N PHE A 624 5.03 0.41 37.87
CA PHE A 624 6.39 -0.08 37.91
C PHE A 624 7.29 0.75 36.99
N THR A 625 8.59 0.67 37.26
CA THR A 625 9.66 1.25 36.45
C THR A 625 10.63 0.15 36.04
N ASN A 626 11.07 0.15 34.78
CA ASN A 626 12.17 -0.66 34.29
C ASN A 626 13.30 0.24 33.73
N GLU A 627 14.37 -0.34 33.18
CA GLU A 627 15.52 0.43 32.69
C GLU A 627 15.20 1.36 31.50
N ALA A 628 14.09 1.12 30.78
CA ALA A 628 13.73 1.86 29.57
C ALA A 628 12.60 2.87 29.75
N ASN A 629 11.66 2.61 30.67
CA ASN A 629 10.47 3.44 30.88
C ASN A 629 9.74 3.09 32.19
N THR A 630 8.83 3.98 32.57
CA THR A 630 7.89 3.84 33.68
C THR A 630 6.46 3.72 33.15
N LEU A 631 5.68 2.83 33.77
CA LEU A 631 4.25 2.72 33.58
C LEU A 631 3.53 3.40 34.75
N TYR A 632 2.78 4.46 34.44
CA TYR A 632 1.88 5.13 35.37
C TYR A 632 0.42 4.76 35.07
N GLU A 633 -0.41 4.70 36.11
CA GLU A 633 -1.86 4.60 36.01
C GLU A 633 -2.51 5.91 36.48
N ILE A 634 -3.44 6.45 35.70
CA ILE A 634 -4.29 7.57 36.11
C ILE A 634 -5.23 7.07 37.22
N THR A 635 -5.29 7.78 38.35
CA THR A 635 -5.99 7.31 39.57
C THR A 635 -7.51 7.34 39.43
N ASP A 636 -8.04 8.26 38.63
CA ASP A 636 -9.46 8.43 38.34
C ASP A 636 -9.67 8.62 36.83
N PRO A 637 -9.46 7.58 36.01
CA PRO A 637 -9.65 7.66 34.57
C PRO A 637 -11.15 7.64 34.25
N LEU A 638 -11.63 8.52 33.37
CA LEU A 638 -13.02 8.45 32.93
C LEU A 638 -13.24 7.29 31.97
N ASP A 639 -14.44 6.73 31.97
CA ASP A 639 -14.84 5.70 31.01
C ASP A 639 -14.91 6.25 29.57
N ARG A 640 -14.98 5.36 28.57
CA ARG A 640 -15.15 5.74 27.16
C ARG A 640 -16.38 6.64 26.95
N VAL A 641 -17.41 6.46 27.78
CA VAL A 641 -18.67 7.20 27.79
C VAL A 641 -18.94 7.66 29.21
N TYR A 642 -19.22 8.95 29.41
CA TYR A 642 -19.53 9.50 30.73
C TYR A 642 -20.50 10.69 30.68
N CYS A 643 -21.17 10.97 31.79
CA CYS A 643 -22.07 12.13 31.93
C CYS A 643 -21.26 13.42 32.17
N GLY A 644 -21.56 14.48 31.43
CA GLY A 644 -20.95 15.80 31.65
C GLY A 644 -21.42 16.43 32.96
N THR A 645 -20.57 17.29 33.54
CA THR A 645 -20.96 18.15 34.69
C THR A 645 -21.40 19.53 34.23
N ASP A 646 -20.82 20.03 33.13
CA ASP A 646 -21.01 21.41 32.69
C ASP A 646 -21.10 21.47 31.17
N GLN A 647 -22.10 22.19 30.67
CA GLN A 647 -22.20 22.61 29.28
C GLN A 647 -21.62 24.02 29.14
N LEU A 648 -20.48 24.13 28.47
CA LEU A 648 -19.80 25.40 28.23
C LEU A 648 -19.99 25.81 26.77
N VAL A 649 -20.81 26.85 26.56
CA VAL A 649 -21.17 27.29 25.20
C VAL A 649 -20.14 28.29 24.68
N VAL A 650 -19.50 27.97 23.56
CA VAL A 650 -18.53 28.84 22.89
C VAL A 650 -18.90 28.95 21.42
N SER A 651 -19.44 30.11 21.04
CA SER A 651 -19.95 30.34 19.68
C SER A 651 -18.88 30.17 18.60
N ASN A 652 -17.62 30.51 18.90
CA ASN A 652 -16.50 30.32 18.00
C ASN A 652 -15.86 28.94 18.21
N THR A 653 -16.18 27.98 17.34
CA THR A 653 -15.67 26.61 17.39
C THR A 653 -14.14 26.57 17.49
N ASP A 654 -13.44 27.50 16.86
CA ASP A 654 -11.98 27.52 16.81
C ASP A 654 -11.30 27.88 18.14
N GLU A 655 -12.04 28.45 19.10
CA GLU A 655 -11.54 28.77 20.44
C GLU A 655 -11.72 27.63 21.44
N ILE A 656 -12.56 26.64 21.11
CA ILE A 656 -12.90 25.54 22.03
C ILE A 656 -11.66 24.81 22.55
N PRO A 657 -10.67 24.39 21.72
CA PRO A 657 -9.51 23.66 22.20
C PRO A 657 -8.73 24.40 23.28
N ARG A 658 -8.45 25.70 23.07
CA ARG A 658 -7.71 26.54 24.01
C ARG A 658 -8.48 26.78 25.30
N ARG A 659 -9.78 27.05 25.20
CA ARG A 659 -10.65 27.21 26.37
C ARG A 659 -10.78 25.92 27.18
N LEU A 660 -10.75 24.76 26.50
CA LEU A 660 -10.73 23.46 27.17
C LEU A 660 -9.43 23.27 27.96
N ALA A 661 -8.27 23.58 27.38
CA ALA A 661 -6.98 23.51 28.09
C ALA A 661 -6.99 24.28 29.42
N GLU A 662 -7.60 25.47 29.42
CA GLU A 662 -7.73 26.31 30.61
C GLU A 662 -8.77 25.72 31.61
N ALA A 663 -9.89 25.23 31.10
CA ALA A 663 -11.04 24.80 31.91
C ALA A 663 -10.87 23.45 32.62
N VAL A 664 -10.05 22.51 32.09
CA VAL A 664 -9.91 21.16 32.67
C VAL A 664 -9.32 21.13 34.08
N THR A 665 -8.75 22.24 34.54
CA THR A 665 -8.27 22.39 35.92
C THR A 665 -9.36 22.88 36.88
N ALA A 666 -10.39 23.55 36.36
CA ALA A 666 -11.47 24.16 37.13
C ALA A 666 -12.77 23.35 37.12
N TYR A 667 -13.00 22.55 36.07
CA TYR A 667 -14.20 21.75 35.88
C TYR A 667 -13.84 20.26 35.80
N ASP A 668 -14.66 19.40 36.40
CA ASP A 668 -14.40 17.96 36.47
C ASP A 668 -14.66 17.24 35.13
N ARG A 669 -15.83 17.47 34.52
CA ARG A 669 -16.23 16.87 33.23
C ARG A 669 -16.82 17.94 32.28
N PRO A 670 -16.03 18.94 31.86
CA PRO A 670 -16.52 20.01 31.00
C PRO A 670 -16.85 19.49 29.59
N ILE A 671 -17.99 19.93 29.06
CA ILE A 671 -18.42 19.69 27.69
C ILE A 671 -18.60 21.02 26.97
N PHE A 672 -17.69 21.33 26.06
CA PHE A 672 -17.78 22.49 25.19
C PHE A 672 -18.59 22.20 23.94
N VAL A 673 -19.56 23.06 23.65
CA VAL A 673 -20.43 22.99 22.46
C VAL A 673 -20.59 24.38 21.84
N THR A 674 -20.93 24.45 20.56
CA THR A 674 -21.10 25.72 19.83
C THR A 674 -22.45 26.38 20.08
N THR A 675 -23.46 25.57 20.37
CA THR A 675 -24.81 25.99 20.72
C THR A 675 -25.30 25.17 21.90
N PRO A 676 -26.16 25.73 22.78
CA PRO A 676 -26.78 24.95 23.85
C PRO A 676 -27.50 23.72 23.27
N LEU A 677 -27.18 22.54 23.79
CA LEU A 677 -27.83 21.26 23.47
C LEU A 677 -28.90 20.89 24.51
N VAL A 678 -28.75 21.42 25.73
CA VAL A 678 -29.76 21.44 26.79
C VAL A 678 -29.85 22.85 27.38
N ASP A 679 -30.96 23.17 28.05
CA ASP A 679 -31.23 24.51 28.57
C ASP A 679 -30.29 24.92 29.72
N GLU A 680 -29.89 23.95 30.55
CA GLU A 680 -29.07 24.19 31.73
C GLU A 680 -27.57 24.19 31.39
N SER A 681 -26.82 25.13 31.98
CA SER A 681 -25.35 25.16 31.86
C SER A 681 -24.68 24.21 32.86
N GLN A 682 -25.22 24.10 34.08
CA GLN A 682 -24.81 23.10 35.06
C GLN A 682 -25.66 21.84 34.86
N LEU A 683 -25.01 20.73 34.51
CA LEU A 683 -25.67 19.47 34.21
C LEU A 683 -25.96 18.70 35.51
N THR A 684 -26.91 17.77 35.44
CA THR A 684 -27.28 16.97 36.61
C THR A 684 -26.15 16.05 37.06
N GLU A 685 -25.89 16.02 38.38
CA GLU A 685 -25.01 15.04 39.01
C GLU A 685 -25.67 13.65 39.11
N ASN A 686 -27.00 13.58 39.04
CA ASN A 686 -27.77 12.34 39.05
C ASN A 686 -27.81 11.72 37.66
N CYS A 687 -26.64 11.45 37.08
CA CYS A 687 -26.50 10.77 35.79
C CYS A 687 -25.53 9.58 35.92
N SER A 688 -25.94 8.43 35.42
CA SER A 688 -25.14 7.20 35.45
C SER A 688 -25.14 6.47 34.12
N ILE A 689 -23.99 5.94 33.74
CA ILE A 689 -23.80 5.03 32.60
C ILE A 689 -23.70 3.60 33.14
N SER A 690 -24.39 2.67 32.49
CA SER A 690 -24.36 1.24 32.83
C SER A 690 -24.36 0.40 31.55
N ASP A 691 -23.98 -0.88 31.67
CA ASP A 691 -23.90 -1.84 30.55
C ASP A 691 -23.11 -1.33 29.33
N LEU A 692 -22.04 -0.56 29.57
CA LEU A 692 -21.20 -0.03 28.51
C LEU A 692 -20.50 -1.16 27.77
N LYS A 693 -20.78 -1.27 26.47
CA LYS A 693 -20.12 -2.19 25.55
C LYS A 693 -19.49 -1.41 24.40
N VAL A 694 -18.22 -1.67 24.16
CA VAL A 694 -17.41 -0.99 23.14
C VAL A 694 -16.89 -2.03 22.15
N TYR A 695 -17.21 -1.83 20.88
CA TYR A 695 -16.89 -2.70 19.76
C TYR A 695 -16.22 -1.90 18.63
N GLN A 696 -15.65 -2.58 17.63
CA GLN A 696 -14.92 -2.00 16.47
C GLN A 696 -15.76 -1.03 15.59
N GLY A 697 -16.21 0.12 16.10
CA GLY A 697 -17.16 1.03 15.42
C GLY A 697 -18.62 0.88 15.87
N LYS A 698 -18.88 0.32 17.07
CA LYS A 698 -20.21 0.33 17.71
C LYS A 698 -20.04 0.55 19.22
N ILE A 699 -20.88 1.38 19.81
CA ILE A 699 -20.89 1.66 21.26
C ILE A 699 -22.33 1.55 21.74
N GLU A 700 -22.56 0.79 22.81
CA GLU A 700 -23.89 0.62 23.42
C GLU A 700 -23.81 0.85 24.92
N PHE A 701 -24.80 1.52 25.49
CA PHE A 701 -24.90 1.73 26.93
C PHE A 701 -26.31 2.13 27.35
N HIS A 702 -26.60 1.96 28.65
CA HIS A 702 -27.78 2.51 29.30
C HIS A 702 -27.41 3.77 30.06
N ALA A 703 -28.12 4.86 29.75
CA ALA A 703 -28.01 6.12 30.47
C ALA A 703 -29.24 6.33 31.34
N ARG A 704 -29.02 6.72 32.60
CA ARG A 704 -30.09 7.13 33.51
C ARG A 704 -29.79 8.52 34.04
N ALA A 705 -30.73 9.45 33.85
CA ALA A 705 -30.63 10.83 34.34
C ALA A 705 -31.98 11.32 34.89
N ASP A 706 -31.97 12.17 35.92
CA ASP A 706 -33.21 12.77 36.46
C ASP A 706 -33.69 14.00 35.65
N LYS A 707 -32.81 14.60 34.86
CA LYS A 707 -33.04 15.75 33.98
C LYS A 707 -32.37 15.51 32.62
N PRO A 708 -32.80 16.21 31.55
CA PRO A 708 -32.07 16.21 30.30
C PRO A 708 -30.61 16.60 30.53
N THR A 709 -29.69 15.84 29.96
CA THR A 709 -28.25 16.02 30.21
C THR A 709 -27.42 15.65 28.97
N LEU A 710 -26.12 15.89 29.04
CA LEU A 710 -25.18 15.57 27.97
C LEU A 710 -24.29 14.39 28.34
N ILE A 711 -24.17 13.47 27.40
CA ILE A 711 -23.23 12.35 27.49
C ILE A 711 -22.09 12.61 26.54
N PHE A 712 -20.87 12.58 27.08
CA PHE A 712 -19.64 12.68 26.33
C PHE A 712 -19.15 11.29 25.95
N ILE A 713 -18.71 11.14 24.70
CA ILE A 713 -18.10 9.92 24.19
C ILE A 713 -16.71 10.31 23.70
N ALA A 714 -15.69 9.76 24.35
CA ALA A 714 -14.28 10.04 24.07
C ALA A 714 -13.80 9.39 22.76
N THR A 715 -14.53 9.58 21.67
CA THR A 715 -14.26 9.02 20.34
C THR A 715 -14.43 10.14 19.32
N ASN A 716 -13.55 10.21 18.32
CA ASN A 716 -13.59 11.30 17.35
C ASN A 716 -14.96 11.41 16.67
N HIS A 717 -15.52 12.62 16.65
CA HIS A 717 -16.77 12.93 15.97
C HIS A 717 -16.61 12.84 14.46
N HIS A 718 -17.48 12.11 13.77
CA HIS A 718 -17.46 11.94 12.32
C HIS A 718 -18.89 11.84 11.77
N GLU A 719 -19.11 12.31 10.55
CA GLU A 719 -20.45 12.32 9.90
C GLU A 719 -21.06 10.91 9.73
N ASN A 720 -20.20 9.89 9.69
CA ASN A 720 -20.60 8.48 9.53
C ASN A 720 -21.04 7.82 10.85
N TRP A 721 -20.85 8.47 12.00
CA TRP A 721 -21.43 7.99 13.25
C TRP A 721 -22.92 8.31 13.32
N ARG A 722 -23.71 7.37 13.81
CA ARG A 722 -25.16 7.50 13.96
C ARG A 722 -25.56 7.08 15.36
N ALA A 723 -26.35 7.90 16.03
CA ALA A 723 -26.89 7.58 17.35
C ALA A 723 -28.38 7.20 17.25
N ARG A 724 -28.78 6.27 18.11
CA ARG A 724 -30.18 5.97 18.41
C ARG A 724 -30.38 6.02 19.91
N ILE A 725 -31.49 6.63 20.34
CA ILE A 725 -31.96 6.64 21.72
C ILE A 725 -33.33 5.95 21.72
N ASP A 726 -33.44 4.84 22.44
CA ASP A 726 -34.67 4.02 22.51
C ASP A 726 -35.20 3.65 21.11
N GLY A 727 -34.28 3.33 20.20
CA GLY A 727 -34.55 2.99 18.80
C GLY A 727 -34.79 4.19 17.86
N ILE A 728 -34.94 5.41 18.38
CA ILE A 728 -35.19 6.63 17.60
C ILE A 728 -33.86 7.27 17.22
N ARG A 729 -33.69 7.64 15.95
CA ARG A 729 -32.47 8.29 15.44
C ARG A 729 -32.32 9.69 16.05
N THR A 730 -31.15 9.96 16.62
CA THR A 730 -30.79 11.24 17.25
C THR A 730 -29.50 11.80 16.63
N GLY A 731 -29.36 13.13 16.64
CA GLY A 731 -28.14 13.80 16.20
C GLY A 731 -26.97 13.57 17.15
N ILE A 732 -25.75 13.59 16.60
CA ILE A 732 -24.50 13.62 17.37
C ILE A 732 -23.89 15.00 17.14
N SER A 733 -23.48 15.68 18.20
CA SER A 733 -22.80 16.97 18.14
C SER A 733 -21.31 16.80 18.37
N ALA A 734 -20.51 17.71 17.80
CA ALA A 734 -19.10 17.84 18.15
C ALA A 734 -18.97 18.48 19.54
N GLY A 735 -18.41 17.74 20.50
CA GLY A 735 -18.09 18.22 21.83
C GLY A 735 -16.58 18.25 22.05
N ASN A 736 -16.12 19.20 22.87
CA ASN A 736 -14.70 19.42 23.14
C ASN A 736 -13.87 19.46 21.84
N TYR A 737 -14.44 20.10 20.81
CA TYR A 737 -13.94 20.26 19.45
C TYR A 737 -13.91 18.98 18.59
N ALA A 738 -13.28 17.91 19.06
CA ALA A 738 -12.98 16.73 18.23
C ALA A 738 -13.84 15.49 18.53
N PHE A 739 -14.63 15.48 19.61
CA PHE A 739 -15.28 14.27 20.15
C PHE A 739 -16.79 14.30 20.02
N MET A 740 -17.45 13.17 20.30
CA MET A 740 -18.90 13.05 20.19
C MET A 740 -19.61 13.44 21.50
N VAL A 741 -20.73 14.15 21.36
CA VAL A 741 -21.67 14.42 22.45
C VAL A 741 -23.08 14.09 21.99
N VAL A 742 -23.85 13.44 22.87
CA VAL A 742 -25.26 13.11 22.63
C VAL A 742 -26.10 13.68 23.78
N PRO A 743 -27.11 14.52 23.49
CA PRO A 743 -28.09 14.92 24.48
C PRO A 743 -29.04 13.75 24.78
N VAL A 744 -29.29 13.48 26.06
CA VAL A 744 -30.18 12.39 26.51
C VAL A 744 -31.29 12.99 27.37
N PRO A 745 -32.56 12.58 27.15
CA PRO A 745 -33.69 13.05 27.95
C PRO A 745 -33.62 12.57 29.40
N ALA A 746 -34.45 13.16 30.26
CA ALA A 746 -34.68 12.62 31.59
C ALA A 746 -35.30 11.22 31.52
N GLY A 747 -34.92 10.34 32.45
CA GLY A 747 -35.38 8.96 32.54
C GLY A 747 -34.25 7.97 32.30
N SER A 748 -34.61 6.78 31.85
CA SER A 748 -33.68 5.72 31.44
C SER A 748 -33.78 5.58 29.94
N SER A 749 -32.65 5.64 29.25
CA SER A 749 -32.56 5.51 27.80
C SER A 749 -31.49 4.52 27.39
N GLU A 750 -31.83 3.68 26.42
CA GLU A 750 -30.87 2.84 25.72
C GLU A 750 -30.24 3.66 24.58
N VAL A 751 -28.91 3.80 24.60
CA VAL A 751 -28.17 4.57 23.60
C VAL A 751 -27.26 3.65 22.81
N GLN A 752 -27.38 3.72 21.48
CA GLN A 752 -26.55 2.95 20.55
C GLN A 752 -25.91 3.90 19.55
N LEU A 753 -24.59 3.81 19.37
CA LEU A 753 -23.84 4.50 18.34
C LEU A 753 -23.23 3.48 17.39
N GLU A 754 -23.36 3.70 16.08
CA GLU A 754 -22.78 2.85 15.04
C GLU A 754 -22.08 3.70 13.98
N TYR A 755 -20.88 3.27 13.57
CA TYR A 755 -20.16 3.85 12.44
C TYR A 755 -20.56 3.14 11.15
N THR A 756 -21.13 3.89 10.21
CA THR A 756 -21.55 3.37 8.90
C THR A 756 -21.15 4.34 7.78
N ASP A 757 -20.21 3.92 6.92
CA ASP A 757 -19.89 4.65 5.70
C ASP A 757 -20.80 4.20 4.53
N GLU A 758 -21.78 5.04 4.19
CA GLU A 758 -22.75 4.77 3.11
C GLU A 758 -22.08 4.62 1.74
N LYS A 759 -20.94 5.28 1.52
CA LYS A 759 -20.19 5.20 0.26
C LYS A 759 -19.59 3.81 0.11
N LEU A 760 -19.00 3.26 1.18
CA LEU A 760 -18.51 1.88 1.18
C LEU A 760 -19.64 0.86 1.08
N LEU A 761 -20.78 1.12 1.71
CA LEU A 761 -21.93 0.22 1.62
C LEU A 761 -22.43 0.12 0.17
N LEU A 762 -22.56 1.25 -0.53
CA LEU A 762 -22.91 1.27 -1.95
C LEU A 762 -21.85 0.53 -2.80
N GLY A 763 -20.56 0.77 -2.54
CA GLY A 763 -19.46 0.06 -3.20
C GLY A 763 -19.55 -1.45 -3.02
N ALA A 764 -19.83 -1.91 -1.80
CA ALA A 764 -20.03 -3.33 -1.49
C ALA A 764 -21.20 -3.93 -2.28
N PHE A 765 -22.35 -3.26 -2.36
CA PHE A 765 -23.49 -3.73 -3.15
C PHE A 765 -23.17 -3.81 -4.64
N LEU A 766 -22.49 -2.81 -5.21
CA LEU A 766 -22.09 -2.83 -6.62
C LEU A 766 -21.13 -4.00 -6.93
N LEU A 767 -20.14 -4.24 -6.06
CA LEU A 767 -19.18 -5.33 -6.24
C LEU A 767 -19.80 -6.71 -6.03
N ILE A 768 -20.75 -6.86 -5.09
CA ILE A 768 -21.53 -8.09 -4.91
C ILE A 768 -22.40 -8.35 -6.14
N GLY A 769 -23.14 -7.34 -6.61
CA GLY A 769 -23.96 -7.43 -7.82
C GLY A 769 -23.13 -7.80 -9.06
N PHE A 770 -21.94 -7.19 -9.19
CA PHE A 770 -21.00 -7.57 -10.24
C PHE A 770 -20.50 -9.01 -10.09
N GLY A 771 -20.21 -9.47 -8.86
CA GLY A 771 -19.90 -10.87 -8.58
C GLY A 771 -20.99 -11.84 -9.06
N PHE A 772 -22.25 -11.56 -8.75
CA PHE A 772 -23.38 -12.37 -9.26
C PHE A 772 -23.51 -12.34 -10.78
N PHE A 773 -23.28 -11.19 -11.41
CA PHE A 773 -23.24 -11.08 -12.87
C PHE A 773 -22.14 -11.99 -13.47
N VAL A 774 -20.95 -12.01 -12.87
CA VAL A 774 -19.85 -12.88 -13.30
C VAL A 774 -20.19 -14.37 -13.13
N LEU A 775 -20.86 -14.76 -12.05
CA LEU A 775 -21.35 -16.14 -11.86
C LEU A 775 -22.35 -16.52 -12.94
N GLY A 776 -23.33 -15.66 -13.23
CA GLY A 776 -24.32 -15.88 -14.28
C GLY A 776 -23.65 -16.02 -15.65
N TYR A 777 -22.67 -15.15 -15.97
CA TYR A 777 -21.88 -15.26 -17.19
C TYR A 777 -21.09 -16.58 -17.25
N ALA A 778 -20.42 -16.98 -16.17
CA ALA A 778 -19.63 -18.21 -16.13
C ALA A 778 -20.50 -19.47 -16.34
N ALA A 779 -21.73 -19.47 -15.81
CA ALA A 779 -22.70 -20.54 -15.99
C ALA A 779 -23.16 -20.64 -17.46
N LEU A 780 -23.55 -19.51 -18.05
CA LEU A 780 -24.17 -19.45 -19.39
C LEU A 780 -23.18 -19.47 -20.56
N ALA A 781 -21.96 -18.97 -20.37
CA ALA A 781 -21.00 -18.85 -21.47
C ALA A 781 -20.52 -20.22 -21.97
N THR A 782 -20.21 -20.33 -23.26
CA THR A 782 -19.61 -21.53 -23.89
C THR A 782 -18.09 -21.62 -23.70
N ASN A 783 -17.57 -20.99 -22.64
CA ASN A 783 -16.13 -20.95 -22.33
C ASN A 783 -15.60 -22.33 -21.88
N PRO A 784 -14.30 -22.63 -22.11
CA PRO A 784 -13.64 -23.79 -21.52
C PRO A 784 -13.81 -23.86 -19.99
N THR A 785 -13.87 -25.08 -19.45
CA THR A 785 -14.11 -25.35 -18.01
C THR A 785 -13.16 -24.58 -17.09
N TRP A 786 -11.87 -24.51 -17.41
CA TRP A 786 -10.89 -23.78 -16.60
C TRP A 786 -11.19 -22.27 -16.51
N ARG A 787 -11.72 -21.66 -17.58
CA ARG A 787 -12.11 -20.24 -17.57
C ARG A 787 -13.35 -20.02 -16.73
N LYS A 788 -14.33 -20.93 -16.83
CA LYS A 788 -15.52 -20.90 -15.97
C LYS A 788 -15.12 -20.97 -14.50
N ALA A 789 -14.25 -21.92 -14.15
CA ALA A 789 -13.73 -22.07 -12.79
C ALA A 789 -13.02 -20.79 -12.30
N LEU A 790 -12.20 -20.16 -13.16
CA LEU A 790 -11.54 -18.90 -12.82
C LEU A 790 -12.55 -17.77 -12.57
N PHE A 791 -13.55 -17.60 -13.44
CA PHE A 791 -14.59 -16.59 -13.25
C PHE A 791 -15.43 -16.84 -11.99
N VAL A 792 -15.78 -18.10 -11.71
CA VAL A 792 -16.47 -18.49 -10.47
C VAL A 792 -15.62 -18.13 -9.24
N LEU A 793 -14.33 -18.47 -9.25
CA LEU A 793 -13.42 -18.13 -8.15
C LEU A 793 -13.37 -16.61 -7.93
N CYS A 794 -13.14 -15.82 -9.00
CA CYS A 794 -13.10 -14.36 -8.90
C CYS A 794 -14.42 -13.78 -8.37
N ALA A 795 -15.56 -14.33 -8.80
CA ALA A 795 -16.87 -13.88 -8.33
C ALA A 795 -17.10 -14.19 -6.85
N LEU A 796 -16.74 -15.39 -6.39
CA LEU A 796 -16.82 -15.76 -4.98
C LEU A 796 -15.93 -14.88 -4.10
N ILE A 797 -14.73 -14.55 -4.58
CA ILE A 797 -13.83 -13.60 -3.91
C ILE A 797 -14.48 -12.22 -3.77
N LEU A 798 -15.10 -11.70 -4.84
CA LEU A 798 -15.78 -10.40 -4.80
C LEU A 798 -16.97 -10.39 -3.84
N ILE A 799 -17.80 -11.44 -3.86
CA ILE A 799 -18.96 -11.55 -2.97
C ILE A 799 -18.49 -11.70 -1.52
N GLY A 800 -17.59 -12.64 -1.25
CA GLY A 800 -17.10 -12.95 0.09
C GLY A 800 -16.38 -11.78 0.77
N LYS A 801 -15.58 -11.00 0.03
CA LYS A 801 -14.87 -9.83 0.57
C LYS A 801 -15.82 -8.70 0.97
N ASN A 802 -16.91 -8.51 0.22
CA ASN A 802 -17.78 -7.33 0.38
C ASN A 802 -19.02 -7.62 1.22
N ALA A 803 -19.43 -8.89 1.37
CA ALA A 803 -20.55 -9.27 2.25
C ALA A 803 -20.39 -8.80 3.71
N PRO A 804 -19.18 -8.83 4.33
CA PRO A 804 -18.93 -8.28 5.67
C PRO A 804 -19.11 -6.76 5.82
N SER A 805 -19.41 -6.02 4.75
CA SER A 805 -19.80 -4.61 4.80
C SER A 805 -21.32 -4.39 4.84
N VAL A 806 -22.13 -5.42 4.59
CA VAL A 806 -23.58 -5.30 4.43
C VAL A 806 -24.29 -5.42 5.79
N PRO A 807 -25.17 -4.47 6.17
CA PRO A 807 -25.97 -4.58 7.39
C PRO A 807 -26.73 -5.91 7.48
N GLY A 808 -26.72 -6.54 8.65
CA GLY A 808 -27.32 -7.86 8.89
C GLY A 808 -26.41 -9.05 8.56
N LEU A 809 -25.37 -8.87 7.73
CA LEU A 809 -24.28 -9.83 7.53
C LEU A 809 -23.00 -9.42 8.27
N LYS A 810 -22.75 -8.12 8.38
CA LYS A 810 -21.64 -7.53 9.14
C LYS A 810 -21.77 -7.87 10.62
N ASN A 811 -20.76 -8.52 11.19
CA ASN A 811 -20.65 -8.70 12.62
C ASN A 811 -20.34 -7.35 13.29
N LEU A 812 -21.18 -6.93 14.23
CA LEU A 812 -21.01 -5.66 14.95
C LEU A 812 -20.51 -5.83 16.38
N GLU A 813 -20.44 -7.06 16.89
CA GLU A 813 -20.15 -7.40 18.29
C GLU A 813 -18.70 -7.86 18.50
N ILE A 814 -17.79 -7.38 17.66
CA ILE A 814 -16.35 -7.60 17.79
C ILE A 814 -15.78 -6.56 18.76
N SER A 815 -15.30 -6.99 19.93
CA SER A 815 -14.77 -6.07 20.94
C SER A 815 -13.53 -5.31 20.44
N GLU A 816 -13.34 -4.08 20.90
CA GLU A 816 -12.10 -3.33 20.64
C GLU A 816 -10.87 -4.01 21.25
N ARG A 817 -11.07 -4.68 22.38
CA ARG A 817 -10.03 -5.32 23.16
C ARG A 817 -10.44 -6.74 23.55
N GLU A 818 -9.63 -7.72 23.20
CA GLU A 818 -9.78 -9.07 23.73
C GLU A 818 -9.46 -9.04 25.22
N VAL A 819 -10.47 -9.25 26.06
CA VAL A 819 -10.22 -9.69 27.43
C VAL A 819 -9.60 -11.07 27.28
N ALA A 820 -8.39 -11.28 27.82
CA ALA A 820 -7.86 -12.62 27.96
C ALA A 820 -8.88 -13.41 28.77
N LEU A 821 -9.75 -14.17 28.09
CA LEU A 821 -10.35 -15.34 28.67
C LEU A 821 -9.17 -16.15 29.15
N GLU A 822 -9.09 -16.39 30.47
CA GLU A 822 -8.16 -17.35 31.03
C GLU A 822 -8.28 -18.62 30.18
N LEU A 823 -7.33 -18.81 29.26
CA LEU A 823 -7.09 -20.12 28.70
C LEU A 823 -6.71 -20.95 29.93
N GLY A 824 -7.62 -21.85 30.31
CA GLY A 824 -7.40 -22.80 31.39
C GLY A 824 -6.00 -23.41 31.26
N PRO A 825 -5.38 -23.78 32.39
CA PRO A 825 -3.95 -24.06 32.47
C PRO A 825 -3.55 -24.98 31.33
N ALA A 826 -2.66 -24.49 30.47
CA ALA A 826 -2.01 -25.30 29.46
C ALA A 826 -1.44 -26.52 30.17
N ASP A 827 -1.90 -27.71 29.78
CA ASP A 827 -1.38 -28.98 30.23
C ASP A 827 0.14 -29.01 29.98
N SER A 828 0.88 -28.67 31.02
CA SER A 828 2.31 -28.84 31.14
C SER A 828 2.59 -30.32 31.38
N ASN A 829 2.28 -31.16 30.40
CA ASN A 829 2.69 -32.57 30.38
C ASN A 829 2.53 -33.17 28.97
N ARG A 830 3.45 -32.82 28.07
CA ARG A 830 3.97 -33.78 27.08
C ARG A 830 5.47 -33.58 26.95
N SER A 831 6.16 -34.39 27.76
CA SER A 831 7.56 -34.80 27.62
C SER A 831 7.88 -35.33 26.23
#